data_AF-A0A0K0F921-F1
#
_entry.id   AF-A0A0K0F921-F1
#
_cell.length_a   1.000
_cell.length_b   1.000
_cell.length_c   1.000
_cell.angle_alpha   90.00
_cell.angle_beta   90.00
_cell.angle_gamma   90.00
#
_symmetry.space_group_name_H-M   'P 1'
#
loop_
_entity.id
_entity.type
_entity.pdbx_description
1 polymer ?
#
loop_
_entity_poly.entity_id
_entity_poly.type
_entity_poly.pdbx_seq_one_letter_code
_entity_poly.pdbx_strand_id
1 'polypeptide(L)'
;MKLEYIRFFHFKTYRGKVTLGPLSQLNAIIGGNGSGKSNIVDGIMFALNADVDKLRVNRMDFLIHGSNTGTPLSNNCSVELEFHENGVKTLTLTRKFFYNSSEKKSWSDYEINGENVSSESYMFQLSKLNLSGGLNNVVVGQGDIGFIVQMNPLQITNYLEELAGSGETVQKYKSLEEELKRYDTQFKLLLKNKKDSLEERKVMEMLEEKEQKKISLDTQLSEITKKKVNLETFKFLSDLSKTKEQLVLCERYIGEKDKKIQESKDKLTEYNRREQELLASKKMNHRNLIEHRKQFCRMTRNLHEMESKCRIRKKWIEDNLKRQEKFRNEEKNLREKAKELDNQISEYTRELEKVRNAYQSILEMDSHRMVMTREFKELDCLYNSRNSFLEISMKNKETNIELLRKNLQMDSSKLEELRNGELILRDKIKFLEDEIAHSTNDKKSYEDKFRECKSMQEELFINIGFAEREIQEIEDRIQHTKLDIAKKDKLRRLIAKDSKTKETVRKLKNLFGSSVLGRLEDLLKCKDVLYSDLFYSFIFDVRNTIVVKDFDSVLNCINFINQNNIERTIILSLDSLQIPDDVVGRSKIYTSDNFRSIKPFIVSSIEGTEKLVDYVCNNIIFCDEIDVATSLRKDSRFDKCKIVINDGTIFYKKRIQLNAIKLNILSETNSYNEKIIDLKDLEQRLASTKDKECGINIKLNEIESKIRNINESIKTRSTIINEQLLEKSMFSNELKCLEDEENILAKNISENNNNLKKIENKLDELTKSKTSLRDDIFRDFMKKYNVESLNPQDYLSTAPDVSKVIHQLQSKVNCLYEKKDSIKISGYSERLSILEIELEGVTKEVEDLTNKTKELSNSLATVETGISNYEESIKKDDNELKIINKSVNDVKSQLDILKGDSAETIQSLNFQIIDLKKKISTNVREYSYINVDENFSIESFNKSYLNTEYGELFEESLDDLLKEVLNAEKRLVKAITKLDFSTAHKIQFELLKGKILSLDNEINDIKVKRTKCTELFRKIKIERKKKFENLCNLLNEKMKEFMYKLFGSLDCSFYIQSNMSSAEPYLGETQIYCQMPRKQLRELSQLSTGEKKLVSLSMILACHQIKLPPFLIFDEVDANMDHERLKYLVATLKSFHHDVQFIVVSHVEEVFNQCGMIFGTIDNKKDEIQFTDILIIDMEGFD
;
A
#
# COMPACT_ATOMS: atom_id res chain seq x y z
N MET A 1 18.39 -6.89 36.70
CA MET A 1 18.16 -8.26 37.23
C MET A 1 19.49 -9.01 37.39
N LYS A 2 19.76 -9.63 38.55
CA LYS A 2 21.00 -10.37 38.90
C LYS A 2 20.67 -11.74 39.49
N LEU A 3 21.58 -12.71 39.40
CA LEU A 3 21.42 -14.02 40.04
C LEU A 3 21.84 -13.90 41.52
N GLU A 4 20.92 -14.16 42.44
CA GLU A 4 21.16 -13.94 43.88
C GLU A 4 21.49 -15.26 44.61
N TYR A 5 20.70 -16.30 44.34
CA TYR A 5 20.85 -17.60 44.97
C TYR A 5 20.75 -18.73 43.96
N ILE A 6 21.56 -19.77 44.19
CA ILE A 6 21.47 -21.05 43.50
C ILE A 6 21.17 -22.12 44.55
N ARG A 7 20.09 -22.88 44.36
CA ARG A 7 19.69 -23.94 45.30
C ARG A 7 19.78 -25.30 44.62
N PHE A 8 20.54 -26.19 45.22
CA PHE A 8 20.68 -27.58 44.80
C PHE A 8 19.84 -28.47 45.72
N PHE A 9 19.21 -29.49 45.15
CA PHE A 9 18.53 -30.55 45.89
C PHE A 9 18.95 -31.91 45.34
N HIS A 10 19.67 -32.69 46.15
CA HIS A 10 20.19 -34.03 45.78
C HIS A 10 20.92 -34.08 44.42
N PHE A 11 21.62 -33.01 44.05
CA PHE A 11 22.26 -32.89 42.74
C PHE A 11 23.77 -33.23 42.84
N LYS A 12 24.22 -34.26 42.11
CA LYS A 12 25.61 -34.76 42.08
C LYS A 12 26.23 -34.97 43.46
N THR A 13 27.14 -34.12 43.91
CA THR A 13 27.79 -34.21 45.23
C THR A 13 27.03 -33.45 46.33
N TYR A 14 26.00 -32.69 45.98
CA TYR A 14 25.21 -31.91 46.95
C TYR A 14 24.08 -32.76 47.55
N ARG A 15 24.22 -33.10 48.83
CA ARG A 15 23.24 -33.89 49.59
C ARG A 15 22.18 -32.99 50.22
N GLY A 16 20.90 -33.32 50.03
CA GLY A 16 19.79 -32.54 50.59
C GLY A 16 19.69 -31.16 49.92
N LYS A 17 19.14 -30.18 50.63
CA LYS A 17 18.99 -28.80 50.13
C LYS A 17 20.26 -27.99 50.48
N VAL A 18 21.03 -27.62 49.46
CA VAL A 18 22.23 -26.77 49.58
C VAL A 18 21.98 -25.45 48.87
N THR A 19 22.30 -24.33 49.51
CA THR A 19 22.11 -22.99 48.93
C THR A 19 23.45 -22.28 48.79
N LEU A 20 23.74 -21.79 47.59
CA LEU A 20 24.88 -20.94 47.29
C LEU A 20 24.37 -19.50 47.08
N GLY A 21 24.87 -18.57 47.89
CA GLY A 21 24.52 -17.15 47.88
C GLY A 21 24.35 -16.57 49.29
N PRO A 22 24.19 -15.24 49.44
CA PRO A 22 23.98 -14.27 48.36
C PRO A 22 25.22 -14.10 47.49
N LEU A 23 25.02 -14.02 46.18
CA LEU A 23 26.07 -13.74 45.21
C LEU A 23 26.32 -12.23 45.12
N SER A 24 27.58 -11.81 45.15
CA SER A 24 27.99 -10.45 44.80
C SER A 24 28.09 -10.29 43.28
N GLN A 25 28.66 -9.17 42.83
CA GLN A 25 28.84 -8.90 41.41
C GLN A 25 30.09 -9.60 40.81
N LEU A 26 31.11 -9.92 41.63
CA LEU A 26 32.29 -10.75 41.23
C LEU A 26 32.45 -11.85 42.27
N ASN A 27 32.25 -13.10 41.86
CA ASN A 27 32.25 -14.24 42.76
C ASN A 27 33.36 -15.22 42.39
N ALA A 28 34.10 -15.70 43.38
CA ALA A 28 35.06 -16.78 43.19
C ALA A 28 34.53 -18.08 43.80
N ILE A 29 34.69 -19.19 43.10
CA ILE A 29 34.46 -20.55 43.62
C ILE A 29 35.83 -21.23 43.74
N ILE A 30 36.23 -21.55 44.98
CA ILE A 30 37.53 -22.13 45.30
C ILE A 30 37.38 -23.47 46.05
N GLY A 31 38.48 -24.23 46.18
CA GLY A 31 38.50 -25.52 46.86
C GLY A 31 39.53 -26.50 46.27
N GLY A 32 39.86 -27.57 46.99
CA GLY A 32 40.82 -28.58 46.54
C GLY A 32 40.37 -29.36 45.30
N ASN A 33 41.28 -30.03 44.59
CA ASN A 33 40.91 -30.87 43.45
C ASN A 33 39.96 -31.98 43.89
N GLY A 34 38.85 -32.16 43.16
CA GLY A 34 37.83 -33.15 43.50
C GLY A 34 36.79 -32.72 44.55
N SER A 35 36.84 -31.49 45.07
CA SER A 35 35.90 -30.99 46.09
C SER A 35 34.46 -30.73 45.59
N GLY A 36 34.20 -30.84 44.29
CA GLY A 36 32.87 -30.62 43.70
C GLY A 36 32.60 -29.20 43.17
N LYS A 37 33.62 -28.33 43.05
CA LYS A 37 33.52 -26.98 42.43
C LYS A 37 32.78 -26.99 41.08
N SER A 38 33.25 -27.83 40.18
CA SER A 38 32.72 -28.07 38.84
C SER A 38 31.24 -28.47 38.83
N ASN A 39 30.76 -29.13 39.89
CA ASN A 39 29.36 -29.54 39.98
C ASN A 39 28.41 -28.34 40.17
N ILE A 40 28.91 -27.20 40.66
CA ILE A 40 28.14 -25.94 40.73
C ILE A 40 27.84 -25.45 39.32
N VAL A 41 28.88 -25.39 38.48
CA VAL A 41 28.78 -25.00 37.07
C VAL A 41 27.83 -25.94 36.33
N ASP A 42 27.98 -27.26 36.52
CA ASP A 42 27.11 -28.25 35.89
C ASP A 42 25.65 -28.12 36.33
N GLY A 43 25.41 -27.72 37.57
CA GLY A 43 24.05 -27.50 38.07
C GLY A 43 23.42 -26.24 37.50
N ILE A 44 24.19 -25.16 37.32
CA ILE A 44 23.71 -23.95 36.62
C ILE A 44 23.42 -24.29 35.15
N MET A 45 24.34 -24.98 34.47
CA MET A 45 24.12 -25.46 33.10
C MET A 45 22.85 -26.32 33.00
N PHE A 46 22.65 -27.23 33.94
CA PHE A 46 21.44 -28.07 33.99
C PHE A 46 20.17 -27.23 34.13
N ALA A 47 20.15 -26.22 35.01
CA ALA A 47 19.01 -25.30 35.16
C ALA A 47 18.76 -24.45 33.91
N LEU A 48 19.80 -24.11 33.15
CA LEU A 48 19.73 -23.41 31.84
C LEU A 48 19.35 -24.32 30.67
N ASN A 49 18.85 -25.53 30.96
CA ASN A 49 18.43 -26.51 29.97
C ASN A 49 19.55 -27.04 29.06
N ALA A 50 20.74 -27.27 29.62
CA ALA A 50 21.84 -27.95 28.96
C ALA A 50 21.50 -29.33 28.37
N ASP A 51 22.09 -29.64 27.21
CA ASP A 51 22.17 -31.01 26.68
C ASP A 51 23.08 -31.90 27.53
N VAL A 52 22.80 -33.20 27.52
CA VAL A 52 23.52 -34.20 28.35
C VAL A 52 25.01 -34.21 28.06
N ASP A 53 25.38 -34.12 26.78
CA ASP A 53 26.76 -34.22 26.30
C ASP A 53 27.65 -33.08 26.80
N LYS A 54 27.03 -31.97 27.22
CA LYS A 54 27.72 -30.80 27.76
C LYS A 54 27.80 -30.81 29.29
N LEU A 55 27.00 -31.65 29.96
CA LEU A 55 27.14 -31.92 31.39
C LEU A 55 28.24 -32.95 31.58
N ARG A 56 29.15 -32.76 32.56
CA ARG A 56 30.22 -33.72 32.88
C ARG A 56 29.65 -34.97 33.57
N VAL A 57 28.88 -35.76 32.84
CA VAL A 57 28.10 -36.90 33.33
C VAL A 57 27.93 -37.95 32.22
N ASN A 58 28.27 -39.21 32.52
CA ASN A 58 28.16 -40.29 31.53
C ASN A 58 26.72 -40.82 31.36
N ARG A 59 25.88 -40.73 32.40
CA ARG A 59 24.48 -41.16 32.37
C ARG A 59 23.60 -40.20 33.16
N MET A 60 22.42 -39.88 32.62
CA MET A 60 21.52 -38.88 33.22
C MET A 60 21.10 -39.19 34.66
N ASP A 61 20.97 -40.46 35.05
CA ASP A 61 20.66 -40.87 36.42
C ASP A 61 21.74 -40.47 37.44
N PHE A 62 23.00 -40.31 37.01
CA PHE A 62 24.11 -39.89 37.88
C PHE A 62 24.05 -38.40 38.27
N LEU A 63 23.09 -37.64 37.74
CA LEU A 63 22.76 -36.32 38.28
C LEU A 63 22.18 -36.40 39.70
N ILE A 64 21.60 -37.54 40.08
CA ILE A 64 21.06 -37.77 41.41
C ILE A 64 22.18 -38.22 42.35
N HIS A 65 22.29 -37.54 43.49
CA HIS A 65 23.29 -37.82 44.50
C HIS A 65 23.22 -39.27 45.02
N GLY A 66 24.37 -39.96 45.01
CA GLY A 66 24.53 -41.36 45.39
C GLY A 66 24.19 -42.37 44.27
N SER A 67 23.66 -41.93 43.12
CA SER A 67 23.30 -42.84 42.02
C SER A 67 24.54 -43.44 41.33
N ASN A 68 25.66 -42.72 41.30
CA ASN A 68 26.93 -43.20 40.72
C ASN A 68 27.59 -44.32 41.57
N THR A 69 27.34 -44.34 42.88
CA THR A 69 27.79 -45.37 43.82
C THR A 69 26.79 -46.51 44.00
N GLY A 70 25.65 -46.48 43.29
CA GLY A 70 24.59 -47.50 43.36
C GLY A 70 23.63 -47.34 44.55
N THR A 71 23.73 -46.24 45.30
CA THR A 71 22.96 -45.95 46.52
C THR A 71 22.25 -44.59 46.41
N PRO A 72 21.33 -44.41 45.45
CA PRO A 72 20.64 -43.13 45.25
C PRO A 72 19.79 -42.78 46.49
N LEU A 73 19.97 -41.57 47.01
CA LEU A 73 19.24 -41.10 48.20
C LEU A 73 17.77 -40.74 47.92
N SER A 74 17.42 -40.51 46.67
CA SER A 74 16.07 -40.23 46.21
C SER A 74 15.91 -40.59 44.73
N ASN A 75 14.71 -40.42 44.17
CA ASN A 75 14.42 -40.63 42.75
C ASN A 75 14.44 -39.32 41.93
N ASN A 76 14.80 -38.20 42.55
CA ASN A 76 14.82 -36.90 41.87
C ASN A 76 15.97 -36.01 42.33
N CYS A 77 16.31 -35.03 41.51
CA CYS A 77 17.15 -33.92 41.91
C CYS A 77 16.62 -32.63 41.29
N SER A 78 16.96 -31.49 41.86
CA SER A 78 16.58 -30.21 41.28
C SER A 78 17.62 -29.14 41.48
N VAL A 79 17.63 -28.19 40.55
CA VAL A 79 18.41 -26.97 40.66
C VAL A 79 17.49 -25.79 40.41
N GLU A 80 17.54 -24.81 41.30
CA GLU A 80 16.75 -23.58 41.26
C GLU A 80 17.67 -22.37 41.20
N LEU A 81 17.43 -21.49 40.24
CA LEU A 81 18.08 -20.20 40.06
C LEU A 81 17.12 -19.10 40.50
N GLU A 82 17.51 -18.30 41.49
CA GLU A 82 16.71 -17.19 41.99
C GLU A 82 17.33 -15.85 41.60
N PHE A 83 16.57 -15.04 40.86
CA PHE A 83 16.99 -13.75 40.36
C PHE A 83 16.31 -12.59 41.11
N HIS A 84 17.08 -11.55 41.38
CA HIS A 84 16.65 -10.35 42.09
C HIS A 84 16.83 -9.10 41.23
N GLU A 85 15.99 -8.10 41.45
CA GLU A 85 16.13 -6.76 40.87
C GLU A 85 15.94 -5.73 41.98
N ASN A 86 16.95 -4.87 42.18
CA ASN A 86 17.00 -3.90 43.29
C ASN A 86 16.74 -4.52 44.68
N GLY A 87 17.22 -5.75 44.90
CA GLY A 87 17.06 -6.48 46.17
C GLY A 87 15.70 -7.15 46.38
N VAL A 88 14.83 -7.14 45.36
CA VAL A 88 13.53 -7.84 45.39
C VAL A 88 13.59 -9.06 44.49
N LYS A 89 13.13 -10.21 45.00
CA LYS A 89 12.97 -11.46 44.25
C LYS A 89 11.99 -11.25 43.09
N THR A 90 12.47 -11.45 41.86
CA THR A 90 11.69 -11.21 40.63
C THR A 90 11.35 -12.48 39.86
N LEU A 91 12.26 -13.45 39.83
CA LEU A 91 12.08 -14.68 39.05
C LEU A 91 12.77 -15.87 39.73
N THR A 92 12.12 -17.02 39.72
CA THR A 92 12.78 -18.31 39.99
C THR A 92 12.61 -19.25 38.82
N LEU A 93 13.71 -19.87 38.38
CA LEU A 93 13.73 -20.89 37.36
C LEU A 93 14.22 -22.20 37.99
N THR A 94 13.36 -23.22 37.99
CA THR A 94 13.66 -24.49 38.63
C THR A 94 13.51 -25.62 37.62
N ARG A 95 14.56 -26.43 37.48
CA ARG A 95 14.52 -27.68 36.71
C ARG A 95 14.60 -28.85 37.67
N LYS A 96 13.64 -29.77 37.57
CA LYS A 96 13.61 -31.02 38.34
C LYS A 96 13.84 -32.19 37.41
N PHE A 97 14.74 -33.09 37.76
CA PHE A 97 14.98 -34.33 37.04
C PHE A 97 14.49 -35.51 37.86
N PHE A 98 13.77 -36.42 37.22
CA PHE A 98 13.24 -37.62 37.83
C PHE A 98 13.81 -38.84 37.13
N TYR A 99 14.17 -39.87 37.91
CA TYR A 99 14.59 -41.16 37.39
C TYR A 99 13.85 -42.28 38.11
N ASN A 100 13.13 -43.10 37.33
CA ASN A 100 12.49 -44.30 37.83
C ASN A 100 13.38 -45.52 37.54
N SER A 101 14.03 -46.04 38.58
CA SER A 101 14.93 -47.20 38.46
C SER A 101 14.21 -48.50 38.06
N SER A 102 12.92 -48.64 38.33
CA SER A 102 12.14 -49.84 37.97
C SER A 102 11.77 -49.87 36.48
N GLU A 103 11.44 -48.71 35.91
CA GLU A 103 11.07 -48.57 34.49
C GLU A 103 12.23 -48.15 33.57
N LYS A 104 13.39 -47.80 34.15
CA LYS A 104 14.53 -47.19 33.44
C LYS A 104 14.13 -45.97 32.59
N LYS A 105 13.19 -45.16 33.10
CA LYS A 105 12.73 -43.92 32.45
C LYS A 105 13.18 -42.70 33.25
N SER A 106 13.50 -41.63 32.54
CA SER A 106 13.79 -40.32 33.08
C SER A 106 13.01 -39.23 32.35
N TRP A 107 12.64 -38.18 33.07
CA TRP A 107 12.07 -36.97 32.49
C TRP A 107 12.49 -35.74 33.30
N SER A 108 12.22 -34.54 32.77
CA SER A 108 12.45 -33.29 33.48
C SER A 108 11.19 -32.45 33.52
N ASP A 109 10.89 -31.90 34.70
CA ASP A 109 9.85 -30.90 34.90
C ASP A 109 10.49 -29.51 35.03
N TYR A 110 9.78 -28.51 34.52
CA TYR A 110 10.23 -27.12 34.47
C TYR A 110 9.25 -26.26 35.26
N GLU A 111 9.76 -25.45 36.18
CA GLU A 111 8.98 -24.53 37.01
C GLU A 111 9.48 -23.09 36.84
N ILE A 112 8.55 -22.15 36.66
CA ILE A 112 8.80 -20.71 36.69
C ILE A 112 8.00 -20.12 37.84
N ASN A 113 8.67 -19.43 38.78
CA ASN A 113 8.01 -18.87 39.97
C ASN A 113 7.24 -19.89 40.82
N GLY A 114 7.62 -21.17 40.74
CA GLY A 114 6.96 -22.28 41.41
C GLY A 114 5.78 -22.90 40.65
N GLU A 115 5.44 -22.40 39.47
CA GLU A 115 4.39 -22.97 38.60
C GLU A 115 5.00 -23.86 37.50
N ASN A 116 4.40 -25.03 37.26
CA ASN A 116 4.82 -25.96 36.21
C ASN A 116 4.53 -25.41 34.80
N VAL A 117 5.52 -25.46 33.92
CA VAL A 117 5.43 -24.96 32.54
C VAL A 117 5.96 -25.97 31.52
N SER A 118 5.61 -25.78 30.24
CA SER A 118 6.18 -26.56 29.16
C SER A 118 7.66 -26.20 28.92
N SER A 119 8.42 -27.15 28.35
CA SER A 119 9.82 -26.92 27.94
C SER A 119 9.96 -25.72 27.00
N GLU A 120 9.01 -25.55 26.06
CA GLU A 120 8.99 -24.42 25.12
C GLU A 120 8.81 -23.07 25.83
N SER A 121 7.89 -23.01 26.80
CA SER A 121 7.66 -21.79 27.60
C SER A 121 8.84 -21.48 28.51
N TYR A 122 9.50 -22.50 29.06
CA TYR A 122 10.72 -22.35 29.85
C TYR A 122 11.87 -21.81 28.99
N MET A 123 12.06 -22.36 27.78
CA MET A 123 13.05 -21.88 26.80
C MET A 123 12.77 -20.45 26.34
N PHE A 124 11.50 -20.08 26.17
CA PHE A 124 11.11 -18.71 25.86
C PHE A 124 11.44 -17.73 27.00
N GLN A 125 11.26 -18.14 28.26
CA GLN A 125 11.66 -17.31 29.40
C GLN A 125 13.18 -17.16 29.48
N LEU A 126 13.95 -18.22 29.19
CA LEU A 126 15.40 -18.13 29.06
C LEU A 126 15.81 -17.20 27.91
N SER A 127 15.09 -17.18 26.79
CA SER A 127 15.44 -16.33 25.64
C SER A 127 15.24 -14.86 25.92
N LYS A 128 14.19 -14.53 26.68
CA LYS A 128 13.93 -13.18 27.20
C LYS A 128 15.05 -12.67 28.10
N LEU A 129 15.72 -13.56 28.82
CA LEU A 129 16.89 -13.24 29.66
C LEU A 129 18.23 -13.32 28.91
N ASN A 130 18.21 -13.53 27.58
CA ASN A 130 19.40 -13.80 26.77
C ASN A 130 20.20 -15.05 27.19
N LEU A 131 19.55 -16.01 27.83
CA LEU A 131 20.15 -17.26 28.31
C LEU A 131 19.86 -18.48 27.41
N SER A 132 19.01 -18.34 26.37
CA SER A 132 18.51 -19.46 25.55
C SER A 132 19.46 -19.97 24.44
N GLY A 133 20.59 -19.30 24.21
CA GLY A 133 21.37 -19.45 22.98
C GLY A 133 22.58 -20.36 23.12
N GLY A 134 22.40 -21.63 23.50
CA GLY A 134 23.50 -22.59 23.66
C GLY A 134 24.45 -22.22 24.81
N LEU A 135 24.87 -23.22 25.59
CA LEU A 135 25.69 -23.04 26.79
C LEU A 135 26.98 -22.21 26.59
N ASN A 136 27.45 -22.12 25.34
CA ASN A 136 28.66 -21.41 24.92
C ASN A 136 28.54 -19.88 25.03
N ASN A 137 27.35 -19.34 25.36
CA ASN A 137 27.11 -17.91 25.54
C ASN A 137 27.02 -17.46 27.01
N VAL A 138 27.07 -18.39 27.97
CA VAL A 138 26.97 -18.04 29.41
C VAL A 138 28.09 -18.69 30.20
N VAL A 139 28.56 -19.86 29.77
CA VAL A 139 29.64 -20.58 30.44
C VAL A 139 30.81 -20.77 29.49
N VAL A 140 32.00 -20.44 29.99
CA VAL A 140 33.27 -20.67 29.31
C VAL A 140 34.05 -21.70 30.13
N GLY A 141 34.02 -22.95 29.65
CA GLY A 141 34.65 -24.09 30.31
C GLY A 141 36.13 -24.28 30.00
N GLN A 142 36.75 -25.20 30.74
CA GLN A 142 38.10 -25.67 30.49
C GLN A 142 38.17 -26.40 29.12
N GLY A 143 38.75 -25.72 28.12
CA GLY A 143 38.83 -26.20 26.73
C GLY A 143 38.03 -25.36 25.73
N ASP A 144 37.00 -24.64 26.19
CA ASP A 144 36.12 -23.82 25.34
C ASP A 144 36.79 -22.54 24.81
N ILE A 145 37.83 -22.08 25.52
CA ILE A 145 38.63 -20.90 25.14
C ILE A 145 39.37 -21.13 23.80
N GLY A 146 39.45 -22.38 23.31
CA GLY A 146 39.94 -22.71 21.97
C GLY A 146 38.86 -23.01 20.93
N PHE A 147 37.59 -23.19 21.33
CA PHE A 147 36.52 -23.68 20.47
C PHE A 147 36.22 -22.72 19.32
N ILE A 148 36.13 -21.41 19.58
CA ILE A 148 35.89 -20.39 18.55
C ILE A 148 37.02 -20.35 17.51
N VAL A 149 38.26 -20.64 17.92
CA VAL A 149 39.42 -20.73 17.01
C VAL A 149 39.42 -22.02 16.20
N GLN A 150 38.79 -23.08 16.71
CA GLN A 150 38.69 -24.38 16.06
C GLN A 150 37.44 -24.52 15.18
N MET A 151 36.51 -23.58 15.26
CA MET A 151 35.33 -23.55 14.39
C MET A 151 35.75 -23.43 12.93
N ASN A 152 35.15 -24.25 12.08
CA ASN A 152 35.27 -24.05 10.64
C ASN A 152 34.56 -22.74 10.24
N PRO A 153 34.96 -22.07 9.13
CA PRO A 153 34.37 -20.80 8.69
C PRO A 153 32.84 -20.78 8.61
N LEU A 154 32.21 -21.92 8.25
CA LEU A 154 30.74 -22.07 8.24
C LEU A 154 30.13 -22.11 9.65
N GLN A 155 30.82 -22.74 10.61
CA GLN A 155 30.39 -22.77 12.01
C GLN A 155 30.50 -21.38 12.64
N ILE A 156 31.53 -20.60 12.27
CA ILE A 156 31.67 -19.19 12.66
C ILE A 156 30.48 -18.39 12.13
N THR A 157 30.10 -18.56 10.85
CA THR A 157 28.91 -17.89 10.28
C THR A 157 27.65 -18.24 11.07
N ASN A 158 27.40 -19.52 11.36
CA ASN A 158 26.22 -19.94 12.11
C ASN A 158 26.21 -19.37 13.53
N TYR A 159 27.36 -19.37 14.20
CA TYR A 159 27.51 -18.80 15.55
C TYR A 159 27.20 -17.29 15.57
N LEU A 160 27.74 -16.54 14.61
CA LEU A 160 27.43 -15.11 14.45
C LEU A 160 25.96 -14.89 14.07
N GLU A 161 25.37 -15.76 13.26
CA GLU A 161 23.97 -15.66 12.85
C GLU A 161 22.99 -15.88 14.03
N GLU A 162 23.33 -16.79 14.95
CA GLU A 162 22.57 -17.01 16.18
C GLU A 162 22.68 -15.81 17.13
N LEU A 163 23.89 -15.26 17.30
CA LEU A 163 24.12 -14.06 18.11
C LEU A 163 23.40 -12.83 17.56
N ALA A 164 23.34 -12.68 16.23
CA ALA A 164 22.64 -11.58 15.55
C ALA A 164 21.10 -11.66 15.72
N GLY A 165 20.56 -12.75 16.26
CA GLY A 165 19.12 -12.99 16.35
C GLY A 165 18.45 -13.22 14.98
N SER A 166 19.25 -13.41 13.92
CA SER A 166 18.75 -13.80 12.59
C SER A 166 18.25 -15.24 12.54
N GLY A 167 18.64 -16.09 13.50
CA GLY A 167 18.17 -17.48 13.64
C GLY A 167 16.63 -17.62 13.61
N GLU A 168 15.90 -16.70 14.23
CA GLU A 168 14.42 -16.68 14.23
C GLU A 168 13.82 -16.50 12.83
N THR A 169 14.53 -15.81 11.94
CA THR A 169 14.09 -15.54 10.57
C THR A 169 14.42 -16.70 9.62
N VAL A 170 15.27 -17.65 10.02
CA VAL A 170 15.73 -18.78 9.18
C VAL A 170 14.57 -19.71 8.82
N GLN A 171 13.67 -20.01 9.77
CA GLN A 171 12.51 -20.87 9.51
C GLN A 171 11.54 -20.23 8.51
N LYS A 172 11.23 -18.94 8.71
CA LYS A 172 10.39 -18.15 7.80
C LYS A 172 11.00 -18.01 6.40
N TYR A 173 12.32 -17.87 6.33
CA TYR A 173 13.06 -17.84 5.07
C TYR A 173 12.89 -19.15 4.30
N LYS A 174 13.15 -20.30 4.95
CA LYS A 174 13.03 -21.63 4.33
C LYS A 174 11.61 -21.93 3.86
N SER A 175 10.60 -21.61 4.67
CA SER A 175 9.20 -21.83 4.30
C SER A 175 8.80 -21.01 3.06
N LEU A 176 9.17 -19.73 3.03
CA LEU A 176 8.89 -18.84 1.89
C LEU A 176 9.65 -19.26 0.63
N GLU A 177 10.88 -19.78 0.76
CA GLU A 177 11.66 -20.31 -0.36
C GLU A 177 10.98 -21.52 -1.00
N GLU A 178 10.46 -22.46 -0.19
CA GLU A 178 9.71 -23.62 -0.68
C GLU A 178 8.39 -23.22 -1.35
N GLU A 179 7.64 -22.30 -0.76
CA GLU A 179 6.40 -21.78 -1.36
C GLU A 179 6.66 -21.10 -2.71
N LEU A 180 7.72 -20.30 -2.81
CA LEU A 180 8.11 -19.64 -4.05
C LEU A 180 8.49 -20.65 -5.14
N LYS A 181 9.25 -21.70 -4.79
CA LYS A 181 9.56 -22.82 -5.71
C LYS A 181 8.30 -23.53 -6.19
N ARG A 182 7.30 -23.72 -5.33
CA ARG A 182 5.99 -24.32 -5.71
C ARG A 182 5.21 -23.43 -6.68
N TYR A 183 5.15 -22.12 -6.44
CA TYR A 183 4.49 -21.20 -7.37
C TYR A 183 5.22 -21.10 -8.70
N ASP A 184 6.55 -21.16 -8.71
CA ASP A 184 7.35 -21.14 -9.94
C ASP A 184 7.13 -22.39 -10.80
N THR A 185 7.05 -23.57 -10.19
CA THR A 185 6.75 -24.80 -10.92
C THR A 185 5.33 -24.80 -11.48
N GLN A 186 4.34 -24.38 -10.69
CA GLN A 186 2.95 -24.22 -11.16
C GLN A 186 2.84 -23.21 -12.31
N PHE A 187 3.49 -22.05 -12.17
CA PHE A 187 3.47 -21.02 -13.21
C PHE A 187 4.12 -21.51 -14.52
N LYS A 188 5.25 -22.24 -14.44
CA LYS A 188 5.88 -22.86 -15.60
C LYS A 188 4.99 -23.90 -16.28
N LEU A 189 4.28 -24.72 -15.50
CA LEU A 189 3.34 -25.72 -16.02
C LEU A 189 2.17 -25.05 -16.75
N LEU A 190 1.57 -24.02 -16.17
CA LEU A 190 0.48 -23.27 -16.79
C LEU A 190 0.92 -22.54 -18.07
N LEU A 191 2.13 -21.97 -18.09
CA LEU A 191 2.71 -21.38 -19.31
C LEU A 191 2.94 -22.41 -20.41
N LYS A 192 3.34 -23.64 -20.05
CA LYS A 192 3.45 -24.75 -20.99
C LYS A 192 2.08 -25.12 -21.56
N ASN A 193 1.06 -25.27 -20.71
CA ASN A 193 -0.31 -25.54 -21.15
C ASN A 193 -0.85 -24.43 -22.06
N LYS A 194 -0.55 -23.16 -21.77
CA LYS A 194 -0.89 -22.02 -22.64
C LYS A 194 -0.21 -22.09 -24.01
N LYS A 195 1.03 -22.58 -24.04
CA LYS A 195 1.77 -22.82 -25.29
C LYS A 195 1.18 -23.99 -26.06
N ASP A 196 0.74 -25.04 -25.38
CA ASP A 196 0.11 -26.21 -25.98
C ASP A 196 -1.28 -25.86 -26.54
N SER A 197 -2.02 -24.93 -25.93
CA SER A 197 -3.29 -24.39 -26.45
C SER A 197 -3.14 -23.38 -27.62
N LEU A 198 -1.94 -23.16 -28.16
CA LEU A 198 -1.75 -22.30 -29.35
C LEU A 198 -2.41 -22.88 -30.60
N GLU A 199 -2.45 -24.20 -30.76
CA GLU A 199 -3.13 -24.85 -31.89
C GLU A 199 -4.65 -24.70 -31.77
N GLU A 200 -5.19 -24.85 -30.57
CA GLU A 200 -6.61 -24.61 -30.26
C GLU A 200 -7.02 -23.16 -30.57
N ARG A 201 -6.11 -22.20 -30.35
CA ARG A 201 -6.32 -20.78 -30.66
C ARG A 201 -6.34 -20.50 -32.16
N LYS A 202 -5.47 -21.15 -32.95
CA LYS A 202 -5.51 -21.06 -34.42
C LYS A 202 -6.79 -21.64 -35.00
N VAL A 203 -7.30 -22.74 -34.42
CA VAL A 203 -8.58 -23.33 -34.81
C VAL A 203 -9.74 -22.37 -34.51
N MET A 204 -9.69 -21.66 -33.39
CA MET A 204 -10.68 -20.64 -33.03
C MET A 204 -10.68 -19.46 -34.03
N GLU A 205 -9.51 -18.93 -34.39
CA GLU A 205 -9.36 -17.86 -35.40
C GLU A 205 -9.90 -18.29 -36.78
N MET A 206 -9.61 -19.53 -37.21
CA MET A 206 -10.15 -20.07 -38.47
C MET A 206 -11.68 -20.22 -38.47
N LEU A 207 -12.29 -20.53 -37.31
CA LEU A 207 -13.74 -20.62 -37.18
C LEU A 207 -14.39 -19.24 -37.21
N GLU A 208 -13.74 -18.23 -36.62
CA GLU A 208 -14.18 -16.83 -36.63
C GLU A 208 -14.19 -16.25 -38.06
N GLU A 209 -13.15 -16.48 -38.86
CA GLU A 209 -13.10 -16.05 -40.26
C GLU A 209 -14.22 -16.66 -41.12
N LYS A 210 -14.57 -17.93 -40.86
CA LYS A 210 -15.66 -18.63 -41.59
C LYS A 210 -17.02 -18.03 -41.25
N GLU A 211 -17.24 -17.66 -40.00
CA GLU A 211 -18.48 -17.00 -39.58
C GLU A 211 -18.62 -15.61 -40.23
N GLN A 212 -17.56 -14.82 -40.24
CA GLN A 212 -17.55 -13.49 -40.88
C GLN A 212 -17.82 -13.54 -42.40
N LYS A 213 -17.22 -14.51 -43.11
CA LYS A 213 -17.46 -14.71 -44.56
C LYS A 213 -18.89 -15.12 -44.89
N LYS A 214 -19.55 -15.85 -44.00
CA LYS A 214 -20.97 -16.21 -44.19
C LYS A 214 -21.86 -14.98 -44.03
N ILE A 215 -21.61 -14.19 -42.99
CA ILE A 215 -22.33 -12.94 -42.72
C ILE A 215 -22.22 -11.98 -43.90
N SER A 216 -21.03 -11.84 -44.51
CA SER A 216 -20.82 -10.93 -45.66
C SER A 216 -21.58 -11.36 -46.92
N LEU A 217 -21.69 -12.67 -47.18
CA LEU A 217 -22.45 -13.18 -48.33
C LEU A 217 -23.97 -13.05 -48.13
N ASP A 218 -24.45 -13.24 -46.90
CA ASP A 218 -25.86 -13.01 -46.55
C ASP A 218 -26.25 -11.53 -46.74
N THR A 219 -25.34 -10.59 -46.40
CA THR A 219 -25.56 -9.16 -46.68
C THR A 219 -25.63 -8.85 -48.18
N GLN A 220 -24.73 -9.43 -48.99
CA GLN A 220 -24.76 -9.22 -50.45
C GLN A 220 -26.03 -9.79 -51.09
N LEU A 221 -26.51 -10.94 -50.61
CA LEU A 221 -27.77 -11.51 -51.09
C LEU A 221 -28.95 -10.57 -50.78
N SER A 222 -28.98 -10.00 -49.57
CA SER A 222 -30.00 -9.03 -49.20
C SER A 222 -29.99 -7.77 -50.09
N GLU A 223 -28.82 -7.30 -50.53
CA GLU A 223 -28.69 -6.15 -51.42
C GLU A 223 -29.22 -6.42 -52.83
N ILE A 224 -28.92 -7.59 -53.40
CA ILE A 224 -29.43 -7.96 -54.73
C ILE A 224 -30.95 -8.15 -54.71
N THR A 225 -31.49 -8.77 -53.66
CA THR A 225 -32.95 -8.92 -53.51
C THR A 225 -33.65 -7.57 -53.37
N LYS A 226 -33.03 -6.58 -52.69
CA LYS A 226 -33.53 -5.19 -52.66
C LYS A 226 -33.53 -4.57 -54.06
N LYS A 227 -32.46 -4.75 -54.84
CA LYS A 227 -32.32 -4.20 -56.19
C LYS A 227 -33.42 -4.70 -57.15
N LYS A 228 -33.78 -5.99 -57.03
CA LYS A 228 -34.88 -6.61 -57.79
C LYS A 228 -36.24 -5.98 -57.48
N VAL A 229 -36.57 -5.87 -56.19
CA VAL A 229 -37.82 -5.26 -55.72
C VAL A 229 -37.90 -3.80 -56.17
N ASN A 230 -36.79 -3.05 -56.14
CA ASN A 230 -36.75 -1.66 -56.57
C ASN A 230 -37.07 -1.47 -58.07
N LEU A 231 -36.58 -2.35 -58.95
CA LEU A 231 -36.86 -2.30 -60.39
C LEU A 231 -38.34 -2.60 -60.72
N GLU A 232 -38.95 -3.56 -60.02
CA GLU A 232 -40.38 -3.87 -60.16
C GLU A 232 -41.26 -2.72 -59.63
N THR A 233 -40.82 -2.08 -58.53
CA THR A 233 -41.49 -0.90 -57.95
C THR A 233 -41.38 0.33 -58.86
N PHE A 234 -40.27 0.48 -59.58
CA PHE A 234 -40.02 1.58 -60.50
C PHE A 234 -41.03 1.66 -61.67
N LYS A 235 -41.37 0.51 -62.26
CA LYS A 235 -42.36 0.41 -63.35
C LYS A 235 -43.76 0.83 -62.89
N PHE A 236 -44.14 0.48 -61.67
CA PHE A 236 -45.41 0.87 -61.04
C PHE A 236 -45.51 2.36 -60.69
N LEU A 237 -44.42 2.97 -60.20
CA LEU A 237 -44.41 4.36 -59.75
C LEU A 237 -44.43 5.38 -60.90
N SER A 238 -43.89 5.03 -62.07
CA SER A 238 -43.95 5.86 -63.29
C SER A 238 -45.39 6.21 -63.68
N ASP A 239 -46.30 5.24 -63.64
CA ASP A 239 -47.70 5.41 -64.07
C ASP A 239 -48.55 6.15 -63.01
N LEU A 240 -48.15 6.05 -61.75
CA LEU A 240 -48.75 6.76 -60.60
C LEU A 240 -48.30 8.23 -60.49
N SER A 241 -47.08 8.56 -60.94
CA SER A 241 -46.51 9.92 -60.86
C SER A 241 -47.30 10.96 -61.65
N LYS A 242 -47.70 10.63 -62.89
CA LYS A 242 -48.43 11.52 -63.81
C LYS A 242 -49.80 11.96 -63.29
N THR A 243 -50.44 11.11 -62.47
CA THR A 243 -51.76 11.40 -61.88
C THR A 243 -51.66 12.10 -60.51
N LYS A 244 -50.53 11.95 -59.79
CA LYS A 244 -50.31 12.62 -58.50
C LYS A 244 -49.73 14.03 -58.62
N GLU A 245 -49.00 14.37 -59.68
CA GLU A 245 -48.46 15.74 -59.88
C GLU A 245 -49.56 16.83 -59.83
N GLN A 246 -50.76 16.54 -60.33
CA GLN A 246 -51.91 17.46 -60.28
C GLN A 246 -52.52 17.59 -58.87
N LEU A 247 -52.43 16.55 -58.05
CA LEU A 247 -52.91 16.50 -56.67
C LEU A 247 -51.91 17.17 -55.70
N VAL A 248 -50.61 16.99 -55.96
CA VAL A 248 -49.51 17.65 -55.26
C VAL A 248 -49.55 19.18 -55.42
N LEU A 249 -49.95 19.72 -56.57
CA LEU A 249 -50.07 21.18 -56.75
C LEU A 249 -51.13 21.81 -55.83
N CYS A 250 -52.25 21.13 -55.58
CA CYS A 250 -53.29 21.60 -54.66
C CYS A 250 -52.89 21.38 -53.19
N GLU A 251 -52.26 20.25 -52.87
CA GLU A 251 -51.72 19.93 -51.54
C GLU A 251 -50.53 20.85 -51.18
N ARG A 252 -49.75 21.34 -52.16
CA ARG A 252 -48.62 22.26 -51.97
C ARG A 252 -49.05 23.65 -51.51
N TYR A 253 -50.18 24.19 -51.98
CA TYR A 253 -50.69 25.48 -51.52
C TYR A 253 -51.25 25.43 -50.08
N ILE A 254 -51.88 24.31 -49.69
CA ILE A 254 -52.23 24.03 -48.30
C ILE A 254 -50.95 23.86 -47.47
N GLY A 255 -50.00 23.08 -48.00
CA GLY A 255 -48.69 22.82 -47.41
C GLY A 255 -47.85 24.09 -47.20
N GLU A 256 -47.90 25.10 -48.06
CA GLU A 256 -47.18 26.36 -47.87
C GLU A 256 -47.73 27.20 -46.69
N LYS A 257 -49.04 27.14 -46.45
CA LYS A 257 -49.68 27.80 -45.30
C LYS A 257 -49.44 27.00 -44.01
N ASP A 258 -49.57 25.68 -44.06
CA ASP A 258 -49.21 24.79 -42.95
C ASP A 258 -47.72 24.86 -42.62
N LYS A 259 -46.84 25.03 -43.63
CA LYS A 259 -45.40 25.17 -43.45
C LYS A 259 -45.04 26.49 -42.76
N LYS A 260 -45.72 27.61 -43.02
CA LYS A 260 -45.49 28.86 -42.26
C LYS A 260 -45.95 28.76 -40.80
N ILE A 261 -47.02 28.02 -40.54
CA ILE A 261 -47.50 27.71 -39.18
C ILE A 261 -46.53 26.74 -38.49
N GLN A 262 -46.05 25.74 -39.23
CA GLN A 262 -45.11 24.75 -38.74
C GLN A 262 -43.74 25.37 -38.47
N GLU A 263 -43.20 26.23 -39.36
CA GLU A 263 -41.95 26.98 -39.12
C GLU A 263 -42.04 27.87 -37.87
N SER A 264 -43.20 28.45 -37.58
CA SER A 264 -43.41 29.24 -36.36
C SER A 264 -43.58 28.35 -35.12
N LYS A 265 -44.21 27.16 -35.25
CA LYS A 265 -44.26 26.13 -34.20
C LYS A 265 -42.88 25.51 -33.94
N ASP A 266 -42.07 25.32 -34.97
CA ASP A 266 -40.74 24.72 -34.90
C ASP A 266 -39.77 25.71 -34.24
N LYS A 267 -39.86 27.01 -34.55
CA LYS A 267 -39.17 28.05 -33.78
C LYS A 267 -39.60 28.05 -32.32
N LEU A 268 -40.89 27.85 -32.04
CA LEU A 268 -41.40 27.77 -30.67
C LEU A 268 -40.91 26.50 -29.94
N THR A 269 -40.87 25.34 -30.61
CA THR A 269 -40.32 24.11 -30.03
C THR A 269 -38.81 24.20 -29.84
N GLU A 270 -38.08 24.87 -30.75
CA GLU A 270 -36.66 25.14 -30.62
C GLU A 270 -36.37 26.06 -29.43
N TYR A 271 -37.11 27.15 -29.26
CA TYR A 271 -36.97 28.02 -28.09
C TYR A 271 -37.37 27.33 -26.79
N ASN A 272 -38.44 26.52 -26.78
CA ASN A 272 -38.82 25.74 -25.60
C ASN A 272 -37.80 24.63 -25.28
N ARG A 273 -37.19 24.00 -26.30
CA ARG A 273 -36.10 23.04 -26.11
C ARG A 273 -34.88 23.74 -25.52
N ARG A 274 -34.52 24.91 -26.04
CA ARG A 274 -33.41 25.71 -25.53
C ARG A 274 -33.66 26.20 -24.09
N GLU A 275 -34.90 26.56 -23.76
CA GLU A 275 -35.32 26.86 -22.39
C GLU A 275 -35.14 25.64 -21.47
N GLN A 276 -35.55 24.45 -21.90
CA GLN A 276 -35.36 23.20 -21.13
C GLN A 276 -33.90 22.82 -20.97
N GLU A 277 -33.07 22.98 -22.01
CA GLU A 277 -31.62 22.76 -21.96
C GLU A 277 -30.94 23.69 -20.96
N LEU A 278 -31.28 24.98 -20.98
CA LEU A 278 -30.75 25.96 -20.02
C LEU A 278 -31.24 25.70 -18.59
N LEU A 279 -32.50 25.28 -18.40
CA LEU A 279 -33.00 24.86 -17.09
C LEU A 279 -32.32 23.59 -16.57
N ALA A 280 -31.97 22.66 -17.46
CA ALA A 280 -31.21 21.45 -17.11
C ALA A 280 -29.75 21.80 -16.76
N SER A 281 -29.09 22.62 -17.58
CA SER A 281 -27.75 23.17 -17.33
C SER A 281 -27.70 23.89 -15.98
N LYS A 282 -28.65 24.79 -15.73
CA LYS A 282 -28.78 25.51 -14.46
C LYS A 282 -28.94 24.56 -13.27
N LYS A 283 -29.81 23.54 -13.38
CA LYS A 283 -30.01 22.54 -12.31
C LYS A 283 -28.74 21.72 -12.05
N MET A 284 -28.02 21.34 -13.09
CA MET A 284 -26.76 20.59 -13.00
C MET A 284 -25.65 21.43 -12.36
N ASN A 285 -25.46 22.66 -12.84
CA ASN A 285 -24.50 23.61 -12.27
C ASN A 285 -24.84 23.94 -10.81
N HIS A 286 -26.13 24.04 -10.45
CA HIS A 286 -26.56 24.25 -9.07
C HIS A 286 -26.26 23.04 -8.15
N ARG A 287 -26.42 21.81 -8.65
CA ARG A 287 -26.05 20.60 -7.90
C ARG A 287 -24.54 20.53 -7.67
N ASN A 288 -23.75 20.77 -8.71
CA ASN A 288 -22.29 20.79 -8.63
C ASN A 288 -21.80 21.88 -7.67
N LEU A 289 -22.40 23.07 -7.71
CA LEU A 289 -22.11 24.16 -6.77
C LEU A 289 -22.37 23.75 -5.30
N ILE A 290 -23.49 23.06 -5.02
CA ILE A 290 -23.79 22.57 -3.66
C ILE A 290 -22.76 21.54 -3.21
N GLU A 291 -22.32 20.65 -4.10
CA GLU A 291 -21.34 19.61 -3.81
C GLU A 291 -19.96 20.20 -3.51
N HIS A 292 -19.49 21.12 -4.36
CA HIS A 292 -18.24 21.86 -4.13
C HIS A 292 -18.29 22.71 -2.85
N ARG A 293 -19.43 23.35 -2.54
CA ARG A 293 -19.61 24.08 -1.26
C ARG A 293 -19.55 23.14 -0.04
N LYS A 294 -20.10 21.93 -0.13
CA LYS A 294 -19.97 20.91 0.92
C LYS A 294 -18.53 20.46 1.10
N GLN A 295 -17.80 20.24 0.00
CA GLN A 295 -16.39 19.88 0.02
C GLN A 295 -15.53 20.99 0.63
N PHE A 296 -15.75 22.24 0.21
CA PHE A 296 -15.11 23.43 0.76
C PHE A 296 -15.31 23.53 2.28
N CYS A 297 -16.54 23.36 2.78
CA CYS A 297 -16.83 23.38 4.22
C CYS A 297 -16.10 22.27 4.99
N ARG A 298 -16.01 21.04 4.43
CA ARG A 298 -15.28 19.94 5.06
C ARG A 298 -13.77 20.22 5.12
N MET A 299 -13.19 20.68 4.02
CA MET A 299 -11.76 20.98 3.93
C MET A 299 -11.38 22.16 4.82
N THR A 300 -12.24 23.17 4.93
CA THR A 300 -12.04 24.33 5.82
C THR A 300 -11.98 23.89 7.30
N ARG A 301 -12.86 22.97 7.72
CA ARG A 301 -12.81 22.41 9.09
C ARG A 301 -11.51 21.65 9.35
N ASN A 302 -11.08 20.82 8.39
CA ASN A 302 -9.84 20.07 8.50
C ASN A 302 -8.62 20.99 8.54
N LEU A 303 -8.60 22.05 7.72
CA LEU A 303 -7.54 23.06 7.74
C LEU A 303 -7.47 23.72 9.12
N HIS A 304 -8.60 24.17 9.67
CA HIS A 304 -8.65 24.80 10.99
C HIS A 304 -8.20 23.86 12.12
N GLU A 305 -8.58 22.57 12.06
CA GLU A 305 -8.11 21.57 13.01
C GLU A 305 -6.58 21.41 12.94
N MET A 306 -6.00 21.33 11.75
CA MET A 306 -4.55 21.19 11.57
C MET A 306 -3.79 22.47 11.97
N GLU A 307 -4.31 23.65 11.65
CA GLU A 307 -3.76 24.93 12.09
C GLU A 307 -3.75 25.04 13.62
N SER A 308 -4.82 24.59 14.29
CA SER A 308 -4.90 24.59 15.75
C SER A 308 -3.84 23.67 16.38
N LYS A 309 -3.64 22.46 15.83
CA LYS A 309 -2.60 21.52 16.26
C LYS A 309 -1.20 22.09 16.05
N CYS A 310 -0.95 22.70 14.88
CA CYS A 310 0.31 23.35 14.54
C CYS A 310 0.61 24.51 15.51
N ARG A 311 -0.40 25.34 15.84
CA ARG A 311 -0.25 26.46 16.79
C ARG A 311 0.12 25.99 18.20
N ILE A 312 -0.52 24.93 18.69
CA ILE A 312 -0.22 24.36 20.02
C ILE A 312 1.22 23.86 20.08
N ARG A 313 1.67 23.13 19.05
CA ARG A 313 3.04 22.58 18.98
C ARG A 313 4.09 23.66 18.81
N LYS A 314 3.85 24.70 18.00
CA LYS A 314 4.75 25.87 17.88
C LYS A 314 4.95 26.59 19.21
N LYS A 315 3.87 26.77 19.98
CA LYS A 315 3.96 27.36 21.32
C LYS A 315 4.78 26.48 22.28
N TRP A 316 4.62 25.16 22.20
CA TRP A 316 5.41 24.22 22.98
C TRP A 316 6.93 24.30 22.65
N ILE A 317 7.28 24.47 21.38
CA ILE A 317 8.67 24.68 20.94
C ILE A 317 9.23 25.98 21.54
N GLU A 318 8.50 27.10 21.43
CA GLU A 318 8.93 28.38 22.01
C GLU A 318 9.19 28.29 23.52
N ASP A 319 8.32 27.61 24.26
CA ASP A 319 8.47 27.45 25.71
C ASP A 319 9.67 26.58 26.09
N ASN A 320 10.00 25.55 25.31
CA ASN A 320 11.16 24.68 25.57
C ASN A 320 12.49 25.27 25.07
N LEU A 321 12.49 26.08 24.01
CA LEU A 321 13.67 26.86 23.61
C LEU A 321 14.09 27.84 24.71
N LYS A 322 13.13 28.50 25.38
CA LYS A 322 13.42 29.33 26.56
C LYS A 322 14.01 28.54 27.72
N ARG A 323 13.62 27.27 27.90
CA ARG A 323 14.21 26.38 28.92
C ARG A 323 15.63 25.95 28.54
N GLN A 324 15.88 25.64 27.27
CA GLN A 324 17.20 25.30 26.75
C GLN A 324 18.19 26.45 26.98
N GLU A 325 17.78 27.69 26.71
CA GLU A 325 18.61 28.88 26.91
C GLU A 325 18.97 29.08 28.40
N LYS A 326 18.02 28.84 29.32
CA LYS A 326 18.29 28.86 30.76
C LYS A 326 19.34 27.81 31.16
N PHE A 327 19.18 26.56 30.72
CA PHE A 327 20.13 25.49 31.04
C PHE A 327 21.52 25.73 30.42
N ARG A 328 21.61 26.26 29.19
CA ARG A 328 22.91 26.65 28.58
C ARG A 328 23.62 27.74 29.37
N ASN A 329 22.88 28.75 29.85
CA ASN A 329 23.47 29.83 30.65
C ASN A 329 23.98 29.31 32.01
N GLU A 330 23.24 28.39 32.65
CA GLU A 330 23.68 27.75 33.90
C GLU A 330 24.93 26.87 33.69
N GLU A 331 24.99 26.09 32.61
CA GLU A 331 26.17 25.28 32.26
C GLU A 331 27.39 26.16 32.00
N LYS A 332 27.22 27.26 31.25
CA LYS A 332 28.30 28.22 30.96
C LYS A 332 28.87 28.83 32.23
N ASN A 333 28.02 29.25 33.17
CA ASN A 333 28.44 29.80 34.46
C ASN A 333 29.23 28.78 35.30
N LEU A 334 28.85 27.49 35.26
CA LEU A 334 29.60 26.43 35.95
C LEU A 334 30.96 26.15 35.30
N ARG A 335 31.05 26.20 33.97
CA ARG A 335 32.31 26.06 33.22
C ARG A 335 33.27 27.22 33.47
N GLU A 336 32.77 28.45 33.60
CA GLU A 336 33.59 29.60 33.96
C GLU A 336 34.19 29.47 35.38
N LYS A 337 33.39 29.02 36.36
CA LYS A 337 33.89 28.73 37.72
C LYS A 337 34.95 27.62 37.75
N ALA A 338 34.80 26.58 36.92
CA ALA A 338 35.79 25.51 36.82
C ALA A 338 37.14 26.01 36.25
N LYS A 339 37.10 26.92 35.26
CA LYS A 339 38.31 27.55 34.70
C LYS A 339 39.04 28.44 35.71
N GLU A 340 38.29 29.15 36.56
CA GLU A 340 38.88 30.00 37.59
C GLU A 340 39.65 29.18 38.65
N LEU A 341 39.11 28.02 39.04
CA LEU A 341 39.81 27.07 39.92
C LEU A 341 41.06 26.46 39.27
N ASP A 342 41.03 26.16 37.97
CA ASP A 342 42.20 25.66 37.22
C ASP A 342 43.35 26.66 37.20
N ASN A 343 43.05 27.94 37.04
CA ASN A 343 44.05 29.00 37.12
C ASN A 343 44.69 29.06 38.51
N GLN A 344 43.90 28.95 39.60
CA GLN A 344 44.43 28.95 40.97
C GLN A 344 45.31 27.71 41.25
N ILE A 345 44.91 26.53 40.79
CA ILE A 345 45.72 25.30 40.94
C ILE A 345 47.08 25.47 40.24
N SER A 346 47.09 26.05 39.04
CA SER A 346 48.31 26.30 38.26
C SER A 346 49.27 27.28 38.93
N GLU A 347 48.73 28.28 39.64
CA GLU A 347 49.53 29.28 40.34
C GLU A 347 50.24 28.68 41.55
N TYR A 348 49.53 27.90 42.38
CA TYR A 348 50.11 27.24 43.56
C TYR A 348 51.07 26.09 43.22
N THR A 349 50.86 25.35 42.12
CA THR A 349 51.85 24.35 41.65
C THR A 349 53.15 25.01 41.22
N ARG A 350 53.08 26.20 40.61
CA ARG A 350 54.26 26.99 40.23
C ARG A 350 55.04 27.50 41.45
N GLU A 351 54.37 27.81 42.55
CA GLU A 351 55.03 28.17 43.82
C GLU A 351 55.74 26.97 44.48
N LEU A 352 55.14 25.77 44.40
CA LEU A 352 55.76 24.52 44.84
C LEU A 352 57.07 24.21 44.11
N GLU A 353 57.08 24.41 42.80
CA GLU A 353 58.28 24.24 41.97
C GLU A 353 59.35 25.28 42.30
N LYS A 354 58.98 26.54 42.54
CA LYS A 354 59.93 27.59 42.96
C LYS A 354 60.61 27.23 44.29
N VAL A 355 59.87 26.71 45.27
CA VAL A 355 60.42 26.31 46.58
C VAL A 355 61.30 25.06 46.47
N ARG A 356 60.94 24.09 45.60
CA ARG A 356 61.81 22.94 45.26
C ARG A 356 63.11 23.37 44.57
N ASN A 357 63.03 24.34 43.66
CA ASN A 357 64.19 24.87 42.95
C ASN A 357 65.09 25.71 43.89
N ALA A 358 64.51 26.44 44.84
CA ALA A 358 65.26 27.17 45.86
C ALA A 358 66.04 26.24 46.83
N TYR A 359 65.48 25.09 47.20
CA TYR A 359 66.17 24.05 48.00
C TYR A 359 67.43 23.52 47.30
N GLN A 360 67.41 23.47 45.96
CA GLN A 360 68.53 23.02 45.14
C GLN A 360 69.66 24.05 45.05
N SER A 361 69.39 25.33 45.36
CA SER A 361 70.35 26.45 45.28
C SER A 361 71.05 26.81 46.60
N ILE A 362 70.58 26.28 47.74
CA ILE A 362 71.11 26.63 49.08
C ILE A 362 72.30 25.72 49.49
N LEU A 363 72.59 24.69 48.70
CA LEU A 363 73.71 23.74 48.86
C LEU A 363 75.11 24.35 48.61
N GLU A 364 75.20 25.62 48.23
CA GLU A 364 76.41 26.14 47.58
C GLU A 364 77.31 27.13 48.36
N MET A 365 76.98 27.73 49.53
CA MET A 365 77.88 28.78 50.09
C MET A 365 77.81 29.02 51.62
N ASP A 366 78.98 29.12 52.31
CA ASP A 366 79.15 30.14 53.37
C ASP A 366 80.12 30.00 54.60
N SER A 367 81.39 30.50 54.53
CA SER A 367 82.18 31.22 55.62
C SER A 367 83.35 30.53 56.38
N HIS A 368 84.62 31.02 56.54
CA HIS A 368 85.14 32.40 56.50
C HIS A 368 86.69 32.58 56.23
N ARG A 369 87.37 31.91 55.27
CA ARG A 369 88.70 32.35 54.72
C ARG A 369 88.51 33.38 53.57
N MET A 370 87.73 34.41 53.88
CA MET A 370 86.49 34.80 53.18
C MET A 370 86.48 36.02 52.28
N VAL A 371 87.56 36.80 52.17
CA VAL A 371 87.37 38.13 51.57
C VAL A 371 87.98 38.22 50.18
N MET A 372 89.26 37.90 50.02
CA MET A 372 89.95 38.11 48.73
C MET A 372 89.83 36.92 47.76
N THR A 373 90.15 35.71 48.21
CA THR A 373 90.00 34.48 47.40
C THR A 373 88.54 34.15 47.16
N ARG A 374 87.66 34.67 48.02
CA ARG A 374 86.24 34.44 47.95
C ARG A 374 85.54 35.34 46.96
N GLU A 375 85.82 36.64 46.92
CA GLU A 375 85.27 37.50 45.86
C GLU A 375 85.67 37.00 44.45
N PHE A 376 86.91 36.49 44.26
CA PHE A 376 87.31 35.92 42.96
C PHE A 376 86.68 34.56 42.66
N LYS A 377 86.68 33.61 43.61
CA LYS A 377 86.03 32.29 43.43
C LYS A 377 84.51 32.39 43.38
N GLU A 378 83.88 33.32 44.08
CA GLU A 378 82.45 33.60 43.99
C GLU A 378 82.11 34.07 42.59
N LEU A 379 82.87 35.00 42.04
CA LEU A 379 82.62 35.50 40.69
C LEU A 379 82.99 34.49 39.60
N ASP A 380 84.04 33.69 39.79
CA ASP A 380 84.42 32.62 38.85
C ASP A 380 83.49 31.40 38.95
N CYS A 381 83.01 31.01 40.15
CA CYS A 381 81.95 30.01 40.29
C CYS A 381 80.60 30.55 39.81
N LEU A 382 80.26 31.81 40.06
CA LEU A 382 79.04 32.44 39.55
C LEU A 382 79.08 32.51 38.03
N TYR A 383 80.23 32.88 37.44
CA TYR A 383 80.44 32.88 36.01
C TYR A 383 80.39 31.46 35.45
N ASN A 384 81.14 30.48 35.98
CA ASN A 384 81.16 29.12 35.45
C ASN A 384 79.83 28.38 35.68
N SER A 385 79.14 28.56 36.82
CA SER A 385 77.80 28.01 37.09
C SER A 385 76.76 28.63 36.16
N ARG A 386 76.76 29.96 36.00
CA ARG A 386 75.81 30.66 35.14
C ARG A 386 76.12 30.46 33.65
N ASN A 387 77.39 30.36 33.25
CA ASN A 387 77.81 30.07 31.89
C ASN A 387 77.52 28.61 31.51
N SER A 388 77.78 27.64 32.40
CA SER A 388 77.40 26.23 32.18
C SER A 388 75.89 26.05 32.18
N PHE A 389 75.15 26.74 33.06
CA PHE A 389 73.69 26.78 33.03
C PHE A 389 73.15 27.39 31.72
N LEU A 390 73.75 28.49 31.25
CA LEU A 390 73.40 29.11 29.96
C LEU A 390 73.78 28.19 28.79
N GLU A 391 74.90 27.47 28.83
CA GLU A 391 75.30 26.52 27.79
C GLU A 391 74.38 25.32 27.71
N ILE A 392 74.06 24.71 28.85
CA ILE A 392 73.09 23.61 28.91
C ILE A 392 71.72 24.12 28.46
N SER A 393 71.32 25.32 28.88
CA SER A 393 70.06 25.93 28.45
C SER A 393 70.05 26.24 26.96
N MET A 394 71.11 26.79 26.40
CA MET A 394 71.25 27.09 24.97
C MET A 394 71.24 25.80 24.15
N LYS A 395 72.03 24.80 24.53
CA LYS A 395 72.08 23.49 23.86
C LYS A 395 70.73 22.78 23.91
N ASN A 396 70.02 22.84 25.04
CA ASN A 396 68.66 22.34 25.16
C ASN A 396 67.67 23.11 24.27
N LYS A 397 67.86 24.42 24.05
CA LYS A 397 67.02 25.20 23.14
C LYS A 397 67.37 24.94 21.68
N GLU A 398 68.63 24.75 21.33
CA GLU A 398 69.11 24.36 20.00
C GLU A 398 68.58 23.00 19.56
N THR A 399 68.65 21.99 20.44
CA THR A 399 68.08 20.66 20.15
C THR A 399 66.56 20.72 19.98
N ASN A 400 65.87 21.55 20.77
CA ASN A 400 64.44 21.79 20.60
C ASN A 400 64.12 22.51 19.27
N ILE A 401 64.93 23.47 18.83
CA ILE A 401 64.78 24.13 17.53
C ILE A 401 64.95 23.10 16.41
N GLU A 402 65.98 22.25 16.47
CA GLU A 402 66.23 21.24 15.45
C GLU A 402 65.07 20.23 15.32
N LEU A 403 64.54 19.77 16.45
CA LEU A 403 63.38 18.89 16.50
C LEU A 403 62.13 19.56 15.92
N LEU A 404 61.86 20.82 16.30
CA LEU A 404 60.73 21.59 15.77
C LEU A 404 60.85 21.84 14.26
N ARG A 405 62.06 22.09 13.74
CA ARG A 405 62.30 22.26 12.29
C ARG A 405 62.04 20.96 11.52
N LYS A 406 62.46 19.80 12.04
CA LYS A 406 62.15 18.50 11.45
C LYS A 406 60.64 18.22 11.43
N ASN A 407 59.94 18.51 12.52
CA ASN A 407 58.48 18.36 12.60
C ASN A 407 57.76 19.28 11.60
N LEU A 408 58.15 20.56 11.52
CA LEU A 408 57.60 21.52 10.55
C LEU A 408 57.81 21.06 9.11
N GLN A 409 58.97 20.49 8.78
CA GLN A 409 59.24 19.95 7.45
C GLN A 409 58.31 18.77 7.13
N MET A 410 58.15 17.81 8.05
CA MET A 410 57.25 16.66 7.86
C MET A 410 55.78 17.07 7.76
N ASP A 411 55.35 18.04 8.56
CA ASP A 411 53.97 18.53 8.51
C ASP A 411 53.73 19.32 7.21
N SER A 412 54.72 20.08 6.72
CA SER A 412 54.61 20.79 5.44
C SER A 412 54.49 19.86 4.23
N SER A 413 55.21 18.74 4.21
CA SER A 413 55.09 17.76 3.12
C SER A 413 53.74 17.05 3.13
N LYS A 414 53.23 16.70 4.32
CA LYS A 414 51.89 16.13 4.47
C LYS A 414 50.79 17.10 4.03
N LEU A 415 50.95 18.40 4.31
CA LEU A 415 50.03 19.44 3.88
C LEU A 415 49.92 19.51 2.34
N GLU A 416 51.05 19.40 1.64
CA GLU A 416 51.06 19.37 0.17
C GLU A 416 50.38 18.12 -0.40
N GLU A 417 50.58 16.96 0.22
CA GLU A 417 49.90 15.72 -0.17
C GLU A 417 48.37 15.81 -0.01
N LEU A 418 47.90 16.36 1.12
CA LEU A 418 46.48 16.59 1.39
C LEU A 418 45.86 17.53 0.36
N ARG A 419 46.50 18.66 0.05
CA ARG A 419 46.03 19.63 -0.95
C ARG A 419 45.89 19.03 -2.34
N ASN A 420 46.82 18.18 -2.74
CA ASN A 420 46.73 17.47 -4.01
C ASN A 420 45.55 16.48 -4.02
N GLY A 421 45.31 15.79 -2.90
CA GLY A 421 44.14 14.92 -2.72
C GLY A 421 42.81 15.67 -2.83
N GLU A 422 42.70 16.84 -2.21
CA GLU A 422 41.51 17.70 -2.30
C GLU A 422 41.23 18.17 -3.73
N LEU A 423 42.27 18.57 -4.47
CA LEU A 423 42.12 19.04 -5.85
C LEU A 423 41.49 17.95 -6.74
N ILE A 424 41.99 16.71 -6.62
CA ILE A 424 41.48 15.55 -7.36
C ILE A 424 40.02 15.27 -7.02
N LEU A 425 39.66 15.35 -5.73
CA LEU A 425 38.27 15.14 -5.29
C LEU A 425 37.34 16.26 -5.76
N ARG A 426 37.78 17.53 -5.74
CA ARG A 426 37.00 18.66 -6.27
C ARG A 426 36.72 18.50 -7.76
N ASP A 427 37.69 18.04 -8.54
CA ASP A 427 37.50 17.81 -9.98
C ASP A 427 36.53 16.65 -10.25
N LYS A 428 36.61 15.56 -9.47
CA LYS A 428 35.64 14.44 -9.54
C LYS A 428 34.22 14.88 -9.17
N ILE A 429 34.08 15.71 -8.13
CA ILE A 429 32.77 16.25 -7.71
C ILE A 429 32.16 17.10 -8.82
N LYS A 430 32.95 17.98 -9.46
CA LYS A 430 32.49 18.79 -10.61
C LYS A 430 32.05 17.93 -11.78
N PHE A 431 32.81 16.89 -12.12
CA PHE A 431 32.43 15.96 -13.19
C PHE A 431 31.08 15.29 -12.91
N LEU A 432 30.86 14.82 -11.68
CA LEU A 432 29.58 14.24 -11.27
C LEU A 432 28.43 15.28 -11.27
N GLU A 433 28.71 16.53 -10.93
CA GLU A 433 27.72 17.62 -11.01
C GLU A 433 27.20 17.83 -12.44
N ASP A 434 28.11 17.82 -13.42
CA ASP A 434 27.75 17.95 -14.84
C ASP A 434 26.94 16.73 -15.34
N GLU A 435 27.31 15.51 -14.95
CA GLU A 435 26.55 14.30 -15.30
C GLU A 435 25.14 14.26 -14.68
N ILE A 436 25.01 14.71 -13.43
CA ILE A 436 23.73 14.85 -12.75
C ILE A 436 22.87 15.90 -13.45
N ALA A 437 23.46 17.04 -13.85
CA ALA A 437 22.76 18.09 -14.60
C ALA A 437 22.24 17.58 -15.95
N HIS A 438 23.05 16.79 -16.67
CA HIS A 438 22.63 16.17 -17.92
C HIS A 438 21.48 15.16 -17.70
N SER A 439 21.63 14.27 -16.72
CA SER A 439 20.65 13.23 -16.41
C SER A 439 19.32 13.78 -15.91
N THR A 440 19.35 14.87 -15.14
CA THR A 440 18.15 15.58 -14.67
C THR A 440 17.41 16.27 -15.81
N ASN A 441 18.11 16.80 -16.81
CA ASN A 441 17.49 17.41 -17.99
C ASN A 441 16.78 16.36 -18.86
N ASP A 442 17.41 15.21 -19.07
CA ASP A 442 16.78 14.08 -19.77
C ASP A 442 15.52 13.59 -19.03
N LYS A 443 15.60 13.48 -17.70
CA LYS A 443 14.46 13.09 -16.88
C LYS A 443 13.29 14.08 -17.05
N LYS A 444 13.56 15.38 -17.03
CA LYS A 444 12.54 16.42 -17.30
C LYS A 444 11.87 16.25 -18.67
N SER A 445 12.65 15.99 -19.71
CA SER A 445 12.12 15.74 -21.06
C SER A 445 11.14 14.55 -21.10
N TYR A 446 11.43 13.47 -20.37
CA TYR A 446 10.50 12.34 -20.24
C TYR A 446 9.27 12.66 -19.37
N GLU A 447 9.43 13.44 -18.29
CA GLU A 447 8.32 13.91 -17.45
C GLU A 447 7.33 14.82 -18.22
N ASP A 448 7.84 15.63 -19.14
CA ASP A 448 7.01 16.47 -20.03
C ASP A 448 6.18 15.61 -21.00
N LYS A 449 6.82 14.65 -21.68
CA LYS A 449 6.12 13.68 -22.55
C LYS A 449 5.10 12.84 -21.78
N PHE A 450 5.40 12.49 -20.53
CA PHE A 450 4.48 11.78 -19.66
C PHE A 450 3.23 12.60 -19.36
N ARG A 451 3.39 13.91 -19.06
CA ARG A 451 2.26 14.83 -18.84
C ARG A 451 1.37 14.96 -20.07
N GLU A 452 1.98 15.09 -21.25
CA GLU A 452 1.25 15.17 -22.52
C GLU A 452 0.41 13.91 -22.78
N CYS A 453 1.03 12.73 -22.68
CA CYS A 453 0.31 11.45 -22.85
C CYS A 453 -0.79 11.25 -21.80
N LYS A 454 -0.59 11.71 -20.56
CA LYS A 454 -1.60 11.61 -19.51
C LYS A 454 -2.80 12.52 -19.78
N SER A 455 -2.57 13.73 -20.28
CA SER A 455 -3.65 14.63 -20.73
C SER A 455 -4.49 13.99 -21.84
N MET A 456 -3.85 13.36 -22.82
CA MET A 456 -4.55 12.65 -23.90
C MET A 456 -5.33 11.43 -23.37
N GLN A 457 -4.83 10.73 -22.36
CA GLN A 457 -5.54 9.62 -21.72
C GLN A 457 -6.83 10.10 -21.02
N GLU A 458 -6.76 11.21 -20.28
CA GLU A 458 -7.93 11.79 -19.60
C GLU A 458 -9.02 12.21 -20.60
N GLU A 459 -8.62 12.81 -21.73
CA GLU A 459 -9.55 13.19 -22.80
C GLU A 459 -10.23 11.96 -23.43
N LEU A 460 -9.49 10.89 -23.70
CA LEU A 460 -10.07 9.64 -24.22
C LEU A 460 -11.02 8.98 -23.21
N PHE A 461 -10.72 9.05 -21.91
CA PHE A 461 -11.57 8.50 -20.85
C PHE A 461 -12.92 9.23 -20.78
N ILE A 462 -12.89 10.56 -20.90
CA ILE A 462 -14.09 11.39 -20.98
C ILE A 462 -14.92 11.00 -22.21
N ASN A 463 -14.28 10.82 -23.37
CA ASN A 463 -14.95 10.44 -24.61
C ASN A 463 -15.59 9.03 -24.54
N ILE A 464 -14.93 8.06 -23.88
CA ILE A 464 -15.53 6.74 -23.59
C ILE A 464 -16.78 6.91 -22.72
N GLY A 465 -16.67 7.67 -21.63
CA GLY A 465 -17.81 7.91 -20.75
C GLY A 465 -18.99 8.66 -21.40
N PHE A 466 -18.76 9.40 -22.49
CA PHE A 466 -19.84 9.94 -23.32
C PHE A 466 -20.46 8.86 -24.23
N ALA A 467 -19.63 8.05 -24.89
CA ALA A 467 -20.10 6.98 -25.76
C ALA A 467 -20.90 5.90 -25.00
N GLU A 468 -20.45 5.51 -23.80
CA GLU A 468 -21.15 4.55 -22.93
C GLU A 468 -22.54 5.06 -22.50
N ARG A 469 -22.65 6.35 -22.16
CA ARG A 469 -23.93 6.99 -21.83
C ARG A 469 -24.88 7.01 -23.03
N GLU A 470 -24.37 7.36 -24.20
CA GLU A 470 -25.16 7.37 -25.43
C GLU A 470 -25.63 5.95 -25.80
N ILE A 471 -24.78 4.94 -25.63
CA ILE A 471 -25.13 3.53 -25.81
C ILE A 471 -26.27 3.13 -24.85
N GLN A 472 -26.16 3.46 -23.57
CA GLN A 472 -27.19 3.13 -22.58
C GLN A 472 -28.53 3.80 -22.93
N GLU A 473 -28.53 5.07 -23.31
CA GLU A 473 -29.75 5.78 -23.72
C GLU A 473 -30.40 5.14 -24.95
N ILE A 474 -29.61 4.70 -25.93
CA ILE A 474 -30.12 4.02 -27.13
C ILE A 474 -30.68 2.64 -26.76
N GLU A 475 -30.01 1.87 -25.91
CA GLU A 475 -30.47 0.54 -25.45
C GLU A 475 -31.81 0.63 -24.70
N ASP A 476 -31.96 1.61 -23.80
CA ASP A 476 -33.20 1.85 -23.08
C ASP A 476 -34.35 2.21 -24.04
N ARG A 477 -34.08 3.06 -25.04
CA ARG A 477 -35.06 3.40 -26.09
C ARG A 477 -35.45 2.19 -26.92
N ILE A 478 -34.50 1.32 -27.28
CA ILE A 478 -34.78 0.08 -28.01
C ILE A 478 -35.70 -0.82 -27.18
N GLN A 479 -35.44 -0.99 -25.87
CA GLN A 479 -36.31 -1.79 -25.00
C GLN A 479 -37.74 -1.23 -24.93
N HIS A 480 -37.89 0.07 -24.72
CA HIS A 480 -39.20 0.71 -24.71
C HIS A 480 -39.95 0.52 -26.04
N THR A 481 -39.25 0.65 -27.17
CA THR A 481 -39.83 0.51 -28.50
C THR A 481 -40.25 -0.95 -28.78
N LYS A 482 -39.44 -1.93 -28.34
CA LYS A 482 -39.77 -3.38 -28.40
C LYS A 482 -41.04 -3.72 -27.61
N LEU A 483 -41.19 -3.17 -26.40
CA LEU A 483 -42.39 -3.36 -25.59
C LEU A 483 -43.64 -2.79 -26.25
N ASP A 484 -43.53 -1.62 -26.87
CA ASP A 484 -44.64 -0.98 -27.58
C ASP A 484 -45.05 -1.73 -28.85
N ILE A 485 -44.08 -2.25 -29.62
CA ILE A 485 -44.34 -3.11 -30.77
C ILE A 485 -45.10 -4.37 -30.33
N ALA A 486 -44.68 -5.01 -29.23
CA ALA A 486 -45.34 -6.21 -28.71
C ALA A 486 -46.81 -5.95 -28.29
N LYS A 487 -47.09 -4.80 -27.66
CA LYS A 487 -48.47 -4.40 -27.31
C LYS A 487 -49.32 -4.21 -28.57
N LYS A 488 -48.81 -3.52 -29.58
CA LYS A 488 -49.52 -3.23 -30.84
C LYS A 488 -49.74 -4.49 -31.69
N ASP A 489 -48.78 -5.40 -31.74
CA ASP A 489 -48.93 -6.67 -32.47
C ASP A 489 -50.06 -7.52 -31.88
N LYS A 490 -50.21 -7.54 -30.54
CA LYS A 490 -51.33 -8.21 -29.86
C LYS A 490 -52.68 -7.64 -30.27
N LEU A 491 -52.80 -6.31 -30.37
CA LEU A 491 -54.00 -5.60 -30.85
C LEU A 491 -54.32 -5.96 -32.31
N ARG A 492 -53.32 -5.95 -33.19
CA ARG A 492 -53.48 -6.30 -34.62
C ARG A 492 -54.03 -7.71 -34.81
N ARG A 493 -53.53 -8.69 -34.04
CA ARG A 493 -54.02 -10.09 -34.10
C ARG A 493 -55.50 -10.20 -33.67
N LEU A 494 -55.92 -9.44 -32.66
CA LEU A 494 -57.32 -9.40 -32.23
C LEU A 494 -58.24 -8.81 -33.31
N ILE A 495 -57.81 -7.75 -34.00
CA ILE A 495 -58.55 -7.13 -35.11
C ILE A 495 -58.71 -8.11 -36.29
N ALA A 496 -57.62 -8.78 -36.69
CA ALA A 496 -57.65 -9.75 -37.78
C ALA A 496 -58.64 -10.91 -37.49
N LYS A 497 -58.68 -11.38 -36.23
CA LYS A 497 -59.62 -12.42 -35.79
C LYS A 497 -61.08 -11.95 -35.82
N ASP A 498 -61.34 -10.70 -35.43
CA ASP A 498 -62.69 -10.12 -35.48
C ASP A 498 -63.21 -9.95 -36.92
N SER A 499 -62.35 -9.53 -37.85
CA SER A 499 -62.70 -9.43 -39.27
C SER A 499 -63.05 -10.80 -39.88
N LYS A 500 -62.27 -11.84 -39.56
CA LYS A 500 -62.48 -13.21 -40.09
C LYS A 500 -63.79 -13.83 -39.59
N THR A 501 -64.16 -13.60 -38.33
CA THR A 501 -65.44 -14.07 -37.78
C THR A 501 -66.65 -13.34 -38.39
N LYS A 502 -66.55 -12.02 -38.65
CA LYS A 502 -67.57 -11.26 -39.40
C LYS A 502 -67.84 -11.86 -40.78
N GLU A 503 -66.79 -12.19 -41.51
CA GLU A 503 -66.89 -12.80 -42.84
C GLU A 503 -67.54 -14.20 -42.78
N THR A 504 -67.18 -14.99 -41.78
CA THR A 504 -67.71 -16.33 -41.57
C THR A 504 -69.22 -16.32 -41.31
N VAL A 505 -69.71 -15.39 -40.49
CA VAL A 505 -71.15 -15.28 -40.20
C VAL A 505 -71.93 -14.81 -41.41
N ARG A 506 -71.37 -13.92 -42.25
CA ARG A 506 -72.00 -13.56 -43.53
C ARG A 506 -72.16 -14.78 -44.45
N LYS A 507 -71.13 -15.64 -44.55
CA LYS A 507 -71.19 -16.89 -45.32
C LYS A 507 -72.26 -17.85 -44.78
N LEU A 508 -72.33 -18.03 -43.46
CA LEU A 508 -73.34 -18.86 -42.80
C LEU A 508 -74.77 -18.34 -43.02
N LYS A 509 -75.01 -17.03 -42.92
CA LYS A 509 -76.31 -16.40 -43.20
C LYS A 509 -76.75 -16.61 -44.66
N ASN A 510 -75.81 -16.53 -45.60
CA ASN A 510 -76.10 -16.76 -47.01
C ASN A 510 -76.47 -18.22 -47.32
N LEU A 511 -75.91 -19.18 -46.58
CA LEU A 511 -76.13 -20.62 -46.80
C LEU A 511 -77.38 -21.17 -46.07
N PHE A 512 -77.62 -20.74 -44.84
CA PHE A 512 -78.66 -21.30 -43.97
C PHE A 512 -79.83 -20.34 -43.68
N GLY A 513 -79.88 -19.20 -44.37
CA GLY A 513 -81.01 -18.27 -44.36
C GLY A 513 -81.45 -17.82 -42.95
N SER A 514 -82.76 -17.78 -42.72
CA SER A 514 -83.36 -17.22 -41.49
C SER A 514 -83.07 -18.02 -40.21
N SER A 515 -82.39 -19.16 -40.29
CA SER A 515 -82.03 -19.99 -39.14
C SER A 515 -80.81 -19.47 -38.37
N VAL A 516 -79.92 -18.73 -39.03
CA VAL A 516 -78.76 -18.05 -38.39
C VAL A 516 -79.09 -16.58 -38.17
N LEU A 517 -79.29 -16.20 -36.91
CA LEU A 517 -79.77 -14.86 -36.56
C LEU A 517 -78.64 -13.82 -36.58
N GLY A 518 -77.42 -14.22 -36.23
CA GLY A 518 -76.24 -13.38 -36.28
C GLY A 518 -75.33 -13.56 -35.08
N ARG A 519 -74.47 -12.58 -34.84
CA ARG A 519 -73.58 -12.56 -33.67
C ARG A 519 -74.27 -11.89 -32.50
N LEU A 520 -73.88 -12.27 -31.29
CA LEU A 520 -74.42 -11.71 -30.06
C LEU A 520 -74.33 -10.17 -30.01
N GLU A 521 -73.21 -9.60 -30.47
CA GLU A 521 -72.99 -8.16 -30.55
C GLU A 521 -73.91 -7.44 -31.55
N ASP A 522 -74.26 -8.11 -32.66
CA ASP A 522 -75.14 -7.56 -33.68
C ASP A 522 -76.63 -7.61 -33.22
N LEU A 523 -76.94 -8.53 -32.30
CA LEU A 523 -78.29 -8.82 -31.81
C LEU A 523 -78.68 -8.02 -30.55
N LEU A 524 -77.71 -7.56 -29.77
CA LEU A 524 -77.94 -6.79 -28.55
C LEU A 524 -77.42 -5.36 -28.71
N LYS A 525 -78.27 -4.37 -28.44
CA LYS A 525 -77.91 -2.95 -28.50
C LYS A 525 -78.22 -2.27 -27.16
N CYS A 526 -77.27 -1.47 -26.69
CA CYS A 526 -77.51 -0.57 -25.57
C CYS A 526 -78.21 0.71 -26.06
N LYS A 527 -79.31 1.10 -25.43
CA LYS A 527 -80.04 2.34 -25.76
C LYS A 527 -79.33 3.59 -25.24
N ASP A 528 -78.55 3.44 -24.18
CA ASP A 528 -77.88 4.55 -23.50
C ASP A 528 -76.40 4.63 -23.90
N VAL A 529 -75.99 5.81 -24.37
CA VAL A 529 -74.62 6.07 -24.85
C VAL A 529 -73.62 5.98 -23.71
N LEU A 530 -74.00 6.36 -22.48
CA LEU A 530 -73.11 6.34 -21.33
C LEU A 530 -72.74 4.91 -20.90
N TYR A 531 -73.66 3.96 -21.04
CA TYR A 531 -73.48 2.57 -20.64
C TYR A 531 -73.07 1.65 -21.80
N SER A 532 -73.01 2.18 -23.02
CA SER A 532 -72.63 1.45 -24.24
C SER A 532 -71.23 0.82 -24.10
N ASP A 533 -70.22 1.62 -23.78
CA ASP A 533 -68.83 1.14 -23.68
C ASP A 533 -68.65 0.05 -22.62
N LEU A 534 -69.37 0.18 -21.51
CA LEU A 534 -69.38 -0.77 -20.40
C LEU A 534 -70.07 -2.09 -20.78
N PHE A 535 -71.19 -1.99 -21.49
CA PHE A 535 -71.88 -3.15 -22.03
C PHE A 535 -71.00 -3.92 -23.02
N TYR A 536 -70.36 -3.21 -23.97
CA TYR A 536 -69.49 -3.84 -24.97
C TYR A 536 -68.19 -4.40 -24.38
N SER A 537 -67.65 -3.76 -23.34
CA SER A 537 -66.56 -4.28 -22.49
C SER A 537 -66.92 -5.63 -21.87
N PHE A 538 -68.14 -5.74 -21.30
CA PHE A 538 -68.62 -6.96 -20.67
C PHE A 538 -68.82 -8.12 -21.66
N ILE A 539 -69.49 -7.85 -22.79
CA ILE A 539 -69.75 -8.91 -23.77
C ILE A 539 -68.52 -9.26 -24.61
N PHE A 540 -67.38 -8.58 -24.43
CA PHE A 540 -66.20 -8.69 -25.31
C PHE A 540 -65.74 -10.13 -25.58
N ASP A 541 -65.69 -10.98 -24.55
CA ASP A 541 -65.25 -12.38 -24.67
C ASP A 541 -66.26 -13.27 -25.40
N VAL A 542 -67.55 -12.91 -25.37
CA VAL A 542 -68.68 -13.67 -25.95
C VAL A 542 -69.31 -12.98 -27.15
N ARG A 543 -68.81 -11.81 -27.58
CA ARG A 543 -69.41 -10.94 -28.60
C ARG A 543 -69.56 -11.62 -29.96
N ASN A 544 -68.63 -12.51 -30.27
CA ASN A 544 -68.58 -13.28 -31.52
C ASN A 544 -69.32 -14.63 -31.43
N THR A 545 -70.12 -14.86 -30.37
CA THR A 545 -71.01 -16.03 -30.28
C THR A 545 -72.07 -15.97 -31.37
N ILE A 546 -72.21 -17.07 -32.13
CA ILE A 546 -73.18 -17.18 -33.21
C ILE A 546 -74.51 -17.67 -32.63
N VAL A 547 -75.59 -16.95 -32.88
CA VAL A 547 -76.93 -17.30 -32.40
C VAL A 547 -77.76 -17.91 -33.53
N VAL A 548 -78.36 -19.06 -33.27
CA VAL A 548 -79.25 -19.80 -34.19
C VAL A 548 -80.61 -20.03 -33.54
N LYS A 549 -81.64 -20.29 -34.35
CA LYS A 549 -83.01 -20.52 -33.85
C LYS A 549 -83.14 -21.84 -33.09
N ASP A 550 -82.85 -22.93 -33.78
CA ASP A 550 -83.12 -24.32 -33.37
C ASP A 550 -81.83 -25.14 -33.20
N PHE A 551 -81.93 -26.31 -32.56
CA PHE A 551 -80.79 -27.20 -32.33
C PHE A 551 -80.27 -27.86 -33.61
N ASP A 552 -81.14 -28.17 -34.58
CA ASP A 552 -80.73 -28.80 -35.85
C ASP A 552 -79.84 -27.85 -36.67
N SER A 553 -80.14 -26.54 -36.63
CA SER A 553 -79.28 -25.50 -37.19
C SER A 553 -77.89 -25.41 -36.54
N VAL A 554 -77.72 -25.84 -35.28
CA VAL A 554 -76.40 -25.91 -34.62
C VAL A 554 -75.53 -26.96 -35.30
N LEU A 555 -76.08 -28.16 -35.56
CA LEU A 555 -75.35 -29.26 -36.21
C LEU A 555 -74.89 -28.87 -37.62
N ASN A 556 -75.75 -28.18 -38.37
CA ASN A 556 -75.42 -27.66 -39.71
C ASN A 556 -74.28 -26.63 -39.66
N CYS A 557 -74.30 -25.72 -38.69
CA CYS A 557 -73.23 -24.74 -38.50
C CYS A 557 -71.91 -25.40 -38.07
N ILE A 558 -71.95 -26.42 -37.20
CA ILE A 558 -70.77 -27.18 -36.77
C ILE A 558 -70.11 -27.90 -37.95
N ASN A 559 -70.90 -28.54 -38.81
CA ASN A 559 -70.37 -29.21 -40.00
C ASN A 559 -69.66 -28.22 -40.94
N PHE A 560 -70.24 -27.04 -41.15
CA PHE A 560 -69.62 -25.99 -41.95
C PHE A 560 -68.32 -25.45 -41.33
N ILE A 561 -68.29 -25.23 -40.00
CA ILE A 561 -67.11 -24.75 -39.27
C ILE A 561 -65.96 -25.75 -39.35
N ASN A 562 -66.27 -27.04 -39.17
CA ASN A 562 -65.28 -28.13 -39.25
C ASN A 562 -64.72 -28.30 -40.67
N GLN A 563 -65.55 -28.19 -41.70
CA GLN A 563 -65.10 -28.29 -43.10
C GLN A 563 -64.18 -27.15 -43.52
N ASN A 564 -64.33 -25.96 -42.93
CA ASN A 564 -63.57 -24.76 -43.28
C ASN A 564 -62.41 -24.46 -42.30
N ASN A 565 -62.09 -25.38 -41.37
CA ASN A 565 -61.04 -25.22 -40.35
C ASN A 565 -61.11 -23.88 -39.60
N ILE A 566 -62.32 -23.44 -39.26
CA ILE A 566 -62.53 -22.20 -38.52
C ILE A 566 -62.24 -22.46 -37.02
N GLU A 567 -61.56 -21.54 -36.35
CA GLU A 567 -61.22 -21.65 -34.92
C GLU A 567 -62.46 -21.90 -34.04
N ARG A 568 -62.24 -22.46 -32.84
CA ARG A 568 -63.30 -22.72 -31.83
C ARG A 568 -64.19 -21.49 -31.65
N THR A 569 -65.44 -21.61 -32.10
CA THR A 569 -66.46 -20.56 -32.05
C THR A 569 -67.64 -21.08 -31.24
N ILE A 570 -68.21 -20.23 -30.39
CA ILE A 570 -69.36 -20.59 -29.56
C ILE A 570 -70.63 -20.40 -30.41
N ILE A 571 -71.47 -21.43 -30.47
CA ILE A 571 -72.79 -21.38 -31.11
C ILE A 571 -73.85 -21.57 -30.02
N LEU A 572 -74.90 -20.75 -30.06
CA LEU A 572 -75.99 -20.72 -29.08
C LEU A 572 -77.33 -20.90 -29.82
N SER A 573 -78.15 -21.88 -29.44
CA SER A 573 -79.51 -22.02 -29.97
C SER A 573 -80.56 -21.43 -29.03
N LEU A 574 -81.56 -20.75 -29.58
CA LEU A 574 -82.60 -20.11 -28.78
C LEU A 574 -83.53 -21.09 -28.08
N ASP A 575 -83.83 -22.22 -28.71
CA ASP A 575 -84.77 -23.21 -28.16
C ASP A 575 -84.19 -23.98 -26.96
N SER A 576 -82.86 -24.03 -26.83
CA SER A 576 -82.17 -24.73 -25.72
C SER A 576 -81.66 -23.82 -24.60
N LEU A 577 -81.99 -22.52 -24.65
CA LEU A 577 -81.53 -21.53 -23.68
C LEU A 577 -82.10 -21.78 -22.27
N GLN A 578 -81.23 -22.11 -21.34
CA GLN A 578 -81.55 -22.09 -19.91
C GLN A 578 -81.27 -20.70 -19.34
N ILE A 579 -82.34 -19.95 -19.09
CA ILE A 579 -82.25 -18.58 -18.57
C ILE A 579 -81.86 -18.63 -17.08
N PRO A 580 -80.78 -17.96 -16.65
CA PRO A 580 -80.42 -17.86 -15.24
C PRO A 580 -81.53 -17.14 -14.45
N ASP A 581 -81.80 -17.61 -13.23
CA ASP A 581 -82.73 -16.92 -12.32
C ASP A 581 -82.36 -15.44 -12.16
N ASP A 582 -83.35 -14.55 -12.33
CA ASP A 582 -83.18 -13.11 -12.14
C ASP A 582 -83.22 -12.74 -10.64
N VAL A 583 -82.07 -12.90 -9.96
CA VAL A 583 -81.91 -12.61 -8.53
C VAL A 583 -82.09 -11.12 -8.27
N VAL A 584 -81.70 -10.28 -9.24
CA VAL A 584 -81.77 -8.82 -9.15
C VAL A 584 -83.20 -8.32 -9.37
N GLY A 585 -83.88 -8.79 -10.42
CA GLY A 585 -85.24 -8.37 -10.78
C GLY A 585 -86.34 -8.90 -9.85
N ARG A 586 -86.17 -10.06 -9.18
CA ARG A 586 -87.16 -10.60 -8.22
C ARG A 586 -87.18 -9.84 -6.89
N SER A 587 -86.12 -9.11 -6.56
CA SER A 587 -86.07 -8.26 -5.37
C SER A 587 -86.58 -6.86 -5.70
N LYS A 588 -87.74 -6.45 -5.14
CA LYS A 588 -88.30 -5.09 -5.29
C LYS A 588 -87.44 -3.97 -4.64
N ILE A 589 -86.15 -4.18 -4.37
CA ILE A 589 -85.36 -3.37 -3.44
C ILE A 589 -84.12 -2.68 -4.05
N TYR A 590 -83.63 -3.02 -5.24
CA TYR A 590 -82.29 -2.55 -5.63
C TYR A 590 -82.24 -1.66 -6.86
N THR A 591 -82.67 -0.41 -6.67
CA THR A 591 -82.05 0.76 -7.30
C THR A 591 -81.70 1.72 -6.17
N SER A 592 -80.44 1.73 -5.75
CA SER A 592 -79.90 2.81 -4.91
C SER A 592 -79.10 3.75 -5.82
N ASP A 593 -78.81 4.96 -5.37
CA ASP A 593 -77.99 5.89 -6.16
C ASP A 593 -76.61 5.31 -6.54
N ASN A 594 -76.11 4.31 -5.79
CA ASN A 594 -74.75 3.79 -5.90
C ASN A 594 -74.58 2.52 -6.76
N PHE A 595 -75.66 1.81 -7.10
CA PHE A 595 -75.58 0.66 -8.03
C PHE A 595 -76.91 0.34 -8.72
N ARG A 596 -76.83 -0.10 -9.99
CA ARG A 596 -77.98 -0.24 -10.91
C ARG A 596 -77.88 -1.52 -11.75
N SER A 597 -79.03 -2.05 -12.21
CA SER A 597 -79.05 -3.13 -13.21
C SER A 597 -78.92 -2.55 -14.61
N ILE A 598 -78.12 -3.20 -15.46
CA ILE A 598 -77.93 -2.78 -16.86
C ILE A 598 -79.02 -3.30 -17.82
N LYS A 599 -79.77 -4.33 -17.38
CA LYS A 599 -80.80 -5.03 -18.18
C LYS A 599 -81.85 -4.09 -18.81
N PRO A 600 -82.40 -3.07 -18.12
CA PRO A 600 -83.42 -2.18 -18.71
C PRO A 600 -82.92 -1.36 -19.91
N PHE A 601 -81.61 -1.18 -20.03
CA PHE A 601 -80.99 -0.35 -21.07
C PHE A 601 -80.62 -1.16 -22.32
N ILE A 602 -80.76 -2.49 -22.29
CA ILE A 602 -80.37 -3.39 -23.38
C ILE A 602 -81.60 -3.88 -24.11
N VAL A 603 -81.58 -3.76 -25.44
CA VAL A 603 -82.68 -4.17 -26.32
C VAL A 603 -82.16 -5.09 -27.41
N SER A 604 -82.97 -6.09 -27.74
CA SER A 604 -82.68 -6.97 -28.87
C SER A 604 -83.14 -6.35 -30.19
N SER A 605 -82.34 -6.51 -31.25
CA SER A 605 -82.62 -5.93 -32.57
C SER A 605 -83.63 -6.72 -33.41
N ILE A 606 -84.02 -7.93 -32.98
CA ILE A 606 -84.93 -8.83 -33.70
C ILE A 606 -86.08 -9.24 -32.74
N GLU A 607 -87.31 -9.31 -33.24
CA GLU A 607 -88.45 -9.82 -32.47
C GLU A 607 -88.31 -11.34 -32.20
N GLY A 608 -88.60 -11.78 -30.98
CA GLY A 608 -88.47 -13.18 -30.55
C GLY A 608 -87.12 -13.55 -29.92
N THR A 609 -86.15 -12.65 -29.87
CA THR A 609 -84.83 -12.86 -29.21
C THR A 609 -84.71 -12.22 -27.83
N GLU A 610 -85.82 -11.85 -27.20
CA GLU A 610 -85.84 -11.24 -25.85
C GLU A 610 -85.26 -12.17 -24.77
N LYS A 611 -85.45 -13.48 -24.91
CA LYS A 611 -84.84 -14.51 -24.04
C LYS A 611 -83.30 -14.43 -24.00
N LEU A 612 -82.68 -13.88 -25.05
CA LEU A 612 -81.23 -13.69 -25.16
C LEU A 612 -80.75 -12.54 -24.25
N VAL A 613 -81.56 -11.49 -24.12
CA VAL A 613 -81.28 -10.36 -23.21
C VAL A 613 -81.27 -10.86 -21.77
N ASP A 614 -82.25 -11.68 -21.40
CA ASP A 614 -82.32 -12.30 -20.08
C ASP A 614 -81.13 -13.23 -19.83
N TYR A 615 -80.76 -14.06 -20.80
CA TYR A 615 -79.63 -14.99 -20.67
C TYR A 615 -78.30 -14.27 -20.42
N VAL A 616 -78.05 -13.18 -21.15
CA VAL A 616 -76.78 -12.45 -21.07
C VAL A 616 -76.76 -11.49 -19.88
N CYS A 617 -77.88 -10.82 -19.58
CA CYS A 617 -77.92 -9.65 -18.71
C CYS A 617 -78.48 -9.91 -17.31
N ASN A 618 -79.10 -11.08 -17.05
CA ASN A 618 -79.56 -11.42 -15.70
C ASN A 618 -78.37 -11.46 -14.73
N ASN A 619 -78.56 -10.87 -13.54
CA ASN A 619 -77.57 -10.80 -12.48
C ASN A 619 -76.32 -9.96 -12.80
N ILE A 620 -76.44 -8.94 -13.65
CA ILE A 620 -75.39 -7.93 -13.85
C ILE A 620 -75.74 -6.66 -13.08
N ILE A 621 -74.79 -6.19 -12.29
CA ILE A 621 -74.89 -4.96 -11.49
C ILE A 621 -73.75 -4.04 -11.86
N PHE A 622 -74.09 -2.77 -12.03
CA PHE A 622 -73.18 -1.68 -12.29
C PHE A 622 -73.01 -0.82 -11.03
N CYS A 623 -71.80 -0.38 -10.72
CA CYS A 623 -71.51 0.52 -9.60
C CYS A 623 -70.43 1.53 -9.95
N ASP A 624 -70.57 2.76 -9.45
CA ASP A 624 -69.65 3.85 -9.80
C ASP A 624 -68.29 3.76 -9.07
N GLU A 625 -68.24 3.14 -7.88
CA GLU A 625 -67.05 3.08 -7.02
C GLU A 625 -66.60 1.65 -6.66
N ILE A 626 -65.28 1.46 -6.51
CA ILE A 626 -64.65 0.17 -6.13
C ILE A 626 -65.05 -0.28 -4.72
N ASP A 627 -65.24 0.66 -3.79
CA ASP A 627 -65.63 0.34 -2.42
C ASP A 627 -67.04 -0.25 -2.37
N VAL A 628 -67.95 0.30 -3.19
CA VAL A 628 -69.31 -0.23 -3.37
C VAL A 628 -69.25 -1.64 -3.98
N ALA A 629 -68.44 -1.85 -5.02
CA ALA A 629 -68.27 -3.18 -5.63
C ALA A 629 -67.78 -4.23 -4.62
N THR A 630 -66.83 -3.84 -3.78
CA THR A 630 -66.24 -4.71 -2.76
C THR A 630 -67.23 -5.02 -1.64
N SER A 631 -68.06 -4.05 -1.26
CA SER A 631 -69.13 -4.24 -0.27
C SER A 631 -70.21 -5.21 -0.77
N LEU A 632 -70.66 -5.05 -2.02
CA LEU A 632 -71.64 -5.94 -2.66
C LEU A 632 -71.11 -7.37 -2.80
N ARG A 633 -69.80 -7.55 -3.00
CA ARG A 633 -69.16 -8.87 -3.08
C ARG A 633 -69.10 -9.61 -1.74
N LYS A 634 -69.10 -8.88 -0.63
CA LYS A 634 -69.12 -9.47 0.73
C LYS A 634 -70.52 -9.99 1.12
N ASP A 635 -71.57 -9.54 0.44
CA ASP A 635 -72.94 -9.98 0.66
C ASP A 635 -73.26 -11.24 -0.15
N SER A 636 -73.59 -12.32 0.55
CA SER A 636 -73.90 -13.62 -0.05
C SER A 636 -75.11 -13.62 -0.97
N ARG A 637 -75.98 -12.58 -0.94
CA ARG A 637 -77.13 -12.45 -1.84
C ARG A 637 -76.71 -12.16 -3.29
N PHE A 638 -75.59 -11.47 -3.48
CA PHE A 638 -75.05 -11.11 -4.80
C PHE A 638 -74.03 -12.12 -5.32
N ASP A 639 -73.98 -13.31 -4.73
CA ASP A 639 -72.95 -14.29 -5.07
C ASP A 639 -73.00 -14.75 -6.52
N LYS A 640 -74.23 -14.82 -7.06
CA LYS A 640 -74.53 -15.16 -8.45
C LYS A 640 -74.43 -13.95 -9.40
N CYS A 641 -74.23 -12.74 -8.87
CA CYS A 641 -74.14 -11.52 -9.66
C CYS A 641 -72.70 -11.22 -10.09
N LYS A 642 -72.58 -10.63 -11.29
CA LYS A 642 -71.34 -10.02 -11.80
C LYS A 642 -71.44 -8.51 -11.59
N ILE A 643 -70.42 -7.94 -10.96
CA ILE A 643 -70.39 -6.51 -10.62
C ILE A 643 -69.38 -5.81 -11.53
N VAL A 644 -69.77 -4.72 -12.18
CA VAL A 644 -68.97 -3.97 -13.16
C VAL A 644 -68.83 -2.52 -12.72
N ILE A 645 -67.61 -1.99 -12.76
CA ILE A 645 -67.28 -0.61 -12.39
C ILE A 645 -67.10 0.26 -13.64
N ASN A 646 -67.29 1.58 -13.53
CA ASN A 646 -67.13 2.58 -14.61
C ASN A 646 -65.79 2.49 -15.36
N ASP A 647 -64.73 1.99 -14.71
CA ASP A 647 -63.41 1.81 -15.31
C ASP A 647 -63.28 0.54 -16.18
N GLY A 648 -64.33 -0.27 -16.25
CA GLY A 648 -64.36 -1.53 -16.99
C GLY A 648 -63.84 -2.74 -16.21
N THR A 649 -63.59 -2.60 -14.90
CA THR A 649 -63.21 -3.71 -14.03
C THR A 649 -64.41 -4.58 -13.68
N ILE A 650 -64.26 -5.90 -13.78
CA ILE A 650 -65.34 -6.88 -13.53
C ILE A 650 -65.00 -7.77 -12.34
N PHE A 651 -65.90 -7.80 -11.36
CA PHE A 651 -65.84 -8.65 -10.17
C PHE A 651 -66.72 -9.89 -10.35
N TYR A 652 -66.08 -11.05 -10.42
CA TYR A 652 -66.72 -12.35 -10.35
C TYR A 652 -66.61 -12.92 -8.93
N LYS A 653 -67.25 -14.07 -8.68
CA LYS A 653 -67.23 -14.72 -7.35
C LYS A 653 -65.86 -15.01 -6.77
N LYS A 654 -64.90 -15.41 -7.60
CA LYS A 654 -63.55 -15.79 -7.17
C LYS A 654 -62.43 -15.13 -7.96
N ARG A 655 -62.76 -14.20 -8.87
CA ARG A 655 -61.77 -13.56 -9.76
C ARG A 655 -62.15 -12.11 -10.01
N ILE A 656 -61.14 -11.25 -10.16
CA ILE A 656 -61.28 -9.86 -10.60
C ILE A 656 -60.58 -9.75 -11.96
N GLN A 657 -61.22 -9.10 -12.92
CA GLN A 657 -60.66 -8.84 -14.24
C GLN A 657 -60.49 -7.33 -14.41
N LEU A 658 -59.23 -6.88 -14.46
CA LEU A 658 -58.86 -5.48 -14.62
C LEU A 658 -58.82 -5.08 -16.10
N ASN A 659 -59.43 -3.93 -16.43
CA ASN A 659 -59.41 -3.25 -17.74
C ASN A 659 -59.83 -4.10 -18.96
N ALA A 660 -61.09 -4.00 -19.36
CA ALA A 660 -61.46 -4.29 -20.75
C ALA A 660 -61.11 -3.09 -21.66
N ILE A 661 -60.55 -3.39 -22.82
CA ILE A 661 -59.87 -2.47 -23.72
C ILE A 661 -60.86 -1.41 -24.26
N LYS A 662 -60.63 -0.11 -23.98
CA LYS A 662 -61.24 0.99 -24.75
C LYS A 662 -60.73 0.90 -26.19
N LEU A 663 -61.62 0.59 -27.13
CA LEU A 663 -61.29 0.24 -28.50
C LEU A 663 -61.55 1.41 -29.46
N ASN A 664 -60.59 2.32 -29.59
CA ASN A 664 -60.49 3.21 -30.76
C ASN A 664 -59.71 2.46 -31.87
N ILE A 665 -60.42 1.66 -32.66
CA ILE A 665 -59.87 0.59 -33.50
C ILE A 665 -59.25 1.05 -34.84
N LEU A 666 -59.42 2.30 -35.28
CA LEU A 666 -59.14 2.64 -36.69
C LEU A 666 -57.93 3.56 -36.93
N SER A 667 -57.26 4.08 -35.90
CA SER A 667 -56.11 4.98 -36.06
C SER A 667 -54.73 4.35 -35.79
N GLU A 668 -54.65 3.07 -35.41
CA GLU A 668 -53.41 2.51 -34.82
C GLU A 668 -52.58 1.60 -35.74
N THR A 669 -53.07 1.20 -36.91
CA THR A 669 -52.35 0.29 -37.83
C THR A 669 -51.14 0.94 -38.52
N ASN A 670 -51.21 2.22 -38.88
CA ASN A 670 -50.07 2.93 -39.51
C ASN A 670 -48.90 3.12 -38.54
N SER A 671 -49.20 3.29 -37.25
CA SER A 671 -48.20 3.52 -36.19
C SER A 671 -47.44 2.26 -35.75
N TYR A 672 -47.73 1.07 -36.30
CA TYR A 672 -46.97 -0.16 -36.04
C TYR A 672 -45.73 -0.25 -36.93
N ASN A 673 -45.90 0.03 -38.23
CA ASN A 673 -44.80 -0.04 -39.21
C ASN A 673 -43.77 1.06 -38.95
N GLU A 674 -44.20 2.28 -38.59
CA GLU A 674 -43.31 3.37 -38.18
C GLU A 674 -42.39 2.97 -37.02
N LYS A 675 -42.94 2.36 -35.96
CA LYS A 675 -42.13 1.93 -34.81
C LYS A 675 -41.13 0.81 -35.12
N ILE A 676 -41.39 -0.03 -36.12
CA ILE A 676 -40.43 -1.05 -36.57
C ILE A 676 -39.26 -0.40 -37.32
N ILE A 677 -39.53 0.66 -38.10
CA ILE A 677 -38.49 1.42 -38.78
C ILE A 677 -37.64 2.16 -37.75
N ASP A 678 -38.26 2.84 -36.79
CA ASP A 678 -37.56 3.51 -35.68
C ASP A 678 -36.65 2.54 -34.90
N LEU A 679 -37.11 1.31 -34.68
CA LEU A 679 -36.33 0.27 -33.99
C LEU A 679 -35.08 -0.12 -34.79
N LYS A 680 -35.20 -0.28 -36.11
CA LYS A 680 -34.04 -0.58 -36.97
C LYS A 680 -33.04 0.57 -36.99
N ASP A 681 -33.52 1.81 -37.03
CA ASP A 681 -32.68 3.01 -37.03
C ASP A 681 -31.91 3.15 -35.70
N LEU A 682 -32.57 2.86 -34.57
CA LEU A 682 -31.94 2.81 -33.26
C LEU A 682 -30.92 1.68 -33.15
N GLU A 683 -31.21 0.48 -33.66
CA GLU A 683 -30.27 -0.65 -33.68
C GLU A 683 -29.03 -0.35 -34.55
N GLN A 684 -29.19 0.35 -35.68
CA GLN A 684 -28.08 0.79 -36.51
C GLN A 684 -27.23 1.87 -35.84
N ARG A 685 -27.87 2.85 -35.18
CA ARG A 685 -27.16 3.85 -34.38
C ARG A 685 -26.35 3.21 -33.26
N LEU A 686 -26.94 2.24 -32.54
CA LEU A 686 -26.26 1.51 -31.48
C LEU A 686 -24.97 0.84 -31.97
N ALA A 687 -25.02 0.18 -33.14
CA ALA A 687 -23.84 -0.44 -33.74
C ALA A 687 -22.75 0.60 -34.05
N SER A 688 -23.13 1.73 -34.67
CA SER A 688 -22.17 2.79 -35.02
C SER A 688 -21.51 3.45 -33.81
N THR A 689 -22.23 3.58 -32.68
CA THR A 689 -21.69 4.17 -31.45
C THR A 689 -20.78 3.19 -30.72
N LYS A 690 -21.10 1.88 -30.73
CA LYS A 690 -20.21 0.82 -30.21
C LYS A 690 -18.90 0.71 -30.99
N ASP A 691 -18.93 0.89 -32.31
CA ASP A 691 -17.71 0.91 -33.13
C ASP A 691 -16.82 2.10 -32.78
N LYS A 692 -17.41 3.28 -32.53
CA LYS A 692 -16.66 4.47 -32.06
C LYS A 692 -16.02 4.23 -30.69
N GLU A 693 -16.76 3.65 -29.75
CA GLU A 693 -16.25 3.27 -28.42
C GLU A 693 -15.04 2.33 -28.54
N CYS A 694 -15.15 1.29 -29.37
CA CYS A 694 -14.06 0.36 -29.65
C CYS A 694 -12.82 1.07 -30.22
N GLY A 695 -13.02 1.98 -31.18
CA GLY A 695 -11.94 2.78 -31.76
C GLY A 695 -11.24 3.68 -30.74
N ILE A 696 -11.97 4.25 -29.78
CA ILE A 696 -11.41 5.06 -28.69
C ILE A 696 -10.62 4.17 -27.72
N ASN A 697 -11.14 2.99 -27.38
CA ASN A 697 -10.47 2.01 -26.52
C ASN A 697 -9.13 1.51 -27.08
N ILE A 698 -9.04 1.30 -28.41
CA ILE A 698 -7.76 0.94 -29.06
C ILE A 698 -6.72 2.05 -28.87
N LYS A 699 -7.10 3.31 -29.14
CA LYS A 699 -6.20 4.47 -28.93
C LYS A 699 -5.78 4.62 -27.48
N LEU A 700 -6.68 4.35 -26.53
CA LEU A 700 -6.39 4.41 -25.10
C LEU A 700 -5.33 3.36 -24.72
N ASN A 701 -5.46 2.13 -25.20
CA ASN A 701 -4.47 1.08 -24.99
C ASN A 701 -3.08 1.44 -25.56
N GLU A 702 -3.04 2.06 -26.74
CA GLU A 702 -1.78 2.56 -27.33
C GLU A 702 -1.13 3.63 -26.44
N ILE A 703 -1.89 4.60 -25.95
CA ILE A 703 -1.39 5.66 -25.06
C ILE A 703 -0.93 5.06 -23.72
N GLU A 704 -1.67 4.10 -23.15
CA GLU A 704 -1.25 3.42 -21.93
C GLU A 704 0.08 2.67 -22.08
N SER A 705 0.31 2.05 -23.24
CA SER A 705 1.60 1.40 -23.53
C SER A 705 2.74 2.42 -23.60
N LYS A 706 2.51 3.59 -24.21
CA LYS A 706 3.50 4.69 -24.26
C LYS A 706 3.79 5.24 -22.87
N ILE A 707 2.76 5.44 -22.04
CA ILE A 707 2.88 5.90 -20.66
C ILE A 707 3.73 4.91 -19.84
N ARG A 708 3.50 3.59 -19.98
CA ARG A 708 4.30 2.57 -19.30
C ARG A 708 5.78 2.66 -19.68
N ASN A 709 6.09 2.74 -20.97
CA ASN A 709 7.47 2.84 -21.45
C ASN A 709 8.17 4.12 -20.96
N ILE A 710 7.49 5.27 -21.02
CA ILE A 710 8.04 6.55 -20.54
C ILE A 710 8.29 6.48 -19.03
N ASN A 711 7.37 5.88 -18.27
CA ASN A 711 7.51 5.76 -16.81
C ASN A 711 8.66 4.82 -16.42
N GLU A 712 8.92 3.75 -17.18
CA GLU A 712 10.12 2.93 -17.02
C GLU A 712 11.40 3.74 -17.26
N SER A 713 11.44 4.55 -18.33
CA SER A 713 12.58 5.44 -18.60
C SER A 713 12.80 6.51 -17.53
N ILE A 714 11.74 7.07 -16.95
CA ILE A 714 11.85 8.00 -15.82
C ILE A 714 12.43 7.29 -14.60
N LYS A 715 11.98 6.06 -14.31
CA LYS A 715 12.51 5.27 -13.19
C LYS A 715 13.99 4.95 -13.38
N THR A 716 14.41 4.48 -14.55
CA THR A 716 15.83 4.19 -14.82
C THR A 716 16.70 5.44 -14.71
N ARG A 717 16.24 6.60 -15.20
CA ARG A 717 17.00 7.85 -15.03
C ARG A 717 17.04 8.30 -13.58
N SER A 718 15.96 8.10 -12.82
CA SER A 718 15.93 8.42 -11.38
C SER A 718 16.88 7.56 -10.55
N THR A 719 17.05 6.27 -10.88
CA THR A 719 18.01 5.41 -10.19
C THR A 719 19.44 5.84 -10.48
N ILE A 720 19.75 6.16 -11.73
CA ILE A 720 21.08 6.67 -12.13
C ILE A 720 21.40 7.98 -11.38
N ILE A 721 20.47 8.93 -11.33
CA ILE A 721 20.66 10.19 -10.59
C ILE A 721 20.90 9.93 -9.10
N ASN A 722 20.16 9.00 -8.49
CA ASN A 722 20.34 8.68 -7.07
C ASN A 722 21.70 8.02 -6.79
N GLU A 723 22.15 7.13 -7.67
CA GLU A 723 23.49 6.51 -7.59
C GLU A 723 24.59 7.58 -7.67
N GLN A 724 24.51 8.47 -8.66
CA GLN A 724 25.46 9.59 -8.84
C GLN A 724 25.42 10.58 -7.67
N LEU A 725 24.24 10.88 -7.11
CA LEU A 725 24.11 11.74 -5.92
C LEU A 725 24.74 11.11 -4.68
N LEU A 726 24.60 9.79 -4.53
CA LEU A 726 25.19 9.05 -3.43
C LEU A 726 26.71 9.05 -3.55
N GLU A 727 27.24 8.80 -4.74
CA GLU A 727 28.68 8.87 -5.04
C GLU A 727 29.25 10.28 -4.82
N LYS A 728 28.55 11.32 -5.27
CA LYS A 728 28.89 12.72 -4.97
C LYS A 728 28.91 12.99 -3.47
N SER A 729 27.93 12.48 -2.72
CA SER A 729 27.86 12.68 -1.27
C SER A 729 29.05 12.04 -0.55
N MET A 730 29.48 10.85 -1.00
CA MET A 730 30.66 10.16 -0.47
C MET A 730 31.93 10.99 -0.70
N PHE A 731 32.18 11.42 -1.94
CA PHE A 731 33.34 12.27 -2.24
C PHE A 731 33.28 13.62 -1.54
N SER A 732 32.09 14.20 -1.33
CA SER A 732 31.95 15.45 -0.58
C SER A 732 32.24 15.32 0.90
N ASN A 733 31.93 14.16 1.50
CA ASN A 733 32.27 13.87 2.90
C ASN A 733 33.77 13.60 3.05
N GLU A 734 34.36 12.85 2.12
CA GLU A 734 35.82 12.65 2.08
C GLU A 734 36.56 13.98 1.92
N LEU A 735 36.09 14.88 1.03
CA LEU A 735 36.67 16.21 0.86
C LEU A 735 36.61 17.02 2.17
N LYS A 736 35.49 17.01 2.89
CA LYS A 736 35.37 17.71 4.18
C LYS A 736 36.33 17.16 5.24
N CYS A 737 36.48 15.84 5.32
CA CYS A 737 37.42 15.24 6.26
C CYS A 737 38.86 15.69 5.95
N LEU A 738 39.25 15.73 4.67
CA LEU A 738 40.56 16.23 4.26
C LEU A 738 40.73 17.73 4.53
N GLU A 739 39.70 18.55 4.30
CA GLU A 739 39.71 19.98 4.60
C GLU A 739 39.85 20.25 6.11
N ASP A 740 39.19 19.44 6.95
CA ASP A 740 39.31 19.51 8.41
C ASP A 740 40.73 19.11 8.87
N GLU A 741 41.29 18.05 8.28
CA GLU A 741 42.68 17.64 8.52
C GLU A 741 43.69 18.70 8.07
N GLU A 742 43.50 19.32 6.89
CA GLU A 742 44.33 20.43 6.40
C GLU A 742 44.29 21.59 7.39
N ASN A 743 43.10 21.98 7.85
CA ASN A 743 42.92 23.08 8.79
C ASN A 743 43.62 22.84 10.13
N ILE A 744 43.57 21.60 10.65
CA ILE A 744 44.27 21.22 11.88
C ILE A 744 45.79 21.28 11.65
N LEU A 745 46.28 20.70 10.55
CA LEU A 745 47.70 20.69 10.24
C LEU A 745 48.26 22.10 10.00
N ALA A 746 47.51 22.95 9.30
CA ALA A 746 47.87 24.35 9.05
C ALA A 746 47.93 25.17 10.36
N LYS A 747 47.01 24.93 11.30
CA LYS A 747 47.07 25.52 12.65
C LYS A 747 48.31 25.05 13.40
N ASN A 748 48.59 23.75 13.41
CA ASN A 748 49.77 23.17 14.06
C ASN A 748 51.08 23.76 13.49
N ILE A 749 51.18 23.91 12.17
CA ILE A 749 52.32 24.55 11.51
C ILE A 749 52.46 26.01 11.95
N SER A 750 51.37 26.76 12.07
CA SER A 750 51.38 28.15 12.53
C SER A 750 51.82 28.27 13.99
N GLU A 751 51.29 27.42 14.88
CA GLU A 751 51.65 27.38 16.30
C GLU A 751 53.11 26.97 16.50
N ASN A 752 53.58 25.94 15.79
CA ASN A 752 54.97 25.49 15.83
C ASN A 752 55.93 26.55 15.30
N ASN A 753 55.57 27.28 14.24
CA ASN A 753 56.36 28.42 13.75
C ASN A 753 56.44 29.57 14.77
N ASN A 754 55.34 29.87 15.46
CA ASN A 754 55.32 30.88 16.51
C ASN A 754 56.16 30.46 17.73
N ASN A 755 56.11 29.18 18.11
CA ASN A 755 56.93 28.62 19.17
C ASN A 755 58.42 28.62 18.81
N LEU A 756 58.74 28.29 17.56
CA LEU A 756 60.09 28.35 17.03
C LEU A 756 60.65 29.78 17.10
N LYS A 757 59.91 30.79 16.64
CA LYS A 757 60.31 32.21 16.78
C LYS A 757 60.51 32.63 18.24
N LYS A 758 59.64 32.19 19.15
CA LYS A 758 59.79 32.49 20.59
C LYS A 758 61.03 31.83 21.19
N ILE A 759 61.37 30.62 20.76
CA ILE A 759 62.55 29.90 21.23
C ILE A 759 63.83 30.49 20.63
N GLU A 760 63.83 30.86 19.34
CA GLU A 760 64.93 31.55 18.67
C GLU A 760 65.22 32.91 19.29
N ASN A 761 64.20 33.73 19.57
CA ASN A 761 64.39 35.00 20.27
C ASN A 761 64.98 34.82 21.67
N LYS A 762 64.53 33.78 22.40
CA LYS A 762 65.11 33.44 23.71
C LYS A 762 66.54 32.90 23.59
N LEU A 763 66.85 32.16 22.54
CA LEU A 763 68.21 31.71 22.26
C LEU A 763 69.12 32.92 21.99
N ASP A 764 68.66 33.89 21.20
CA ASP A 764 69.38 35.14 20.94
C ASP A 764 69.58 35.98 22.21
N GLU A 765 68.56 36.07 23.07
CA GLU A 765 68.67 36.71 24.40
C GLU A 765 69.69 35.99 25.29
N LEU A 766 69.65 34.65 25.34
CA LEU A 766 70.61 33.84 26.09
C LEU A 766 72.03 33.95 25.52
N THR A 767 72.17 34.07 24.20
CA THR A 767 73.47 34.23 23.52
C THR A 767 74.07 35.62 23.80
N LYS A 768 73.24 36.67 23.78
CA LYS A 768 73.64 38.03 24.21
C LYS A 768 73.99 38.08 25.70
N SER A 769 73.22 37.37 26.53
CA SER A 769 73.47 37.25 27.97
C SER A 769 74.77 36.49 28.24
N LYS A 770 75.06 35.41 27.51
CA LYS A 770 76.30 34.63 27.61
C LYS A 770 77.54 35.44 27.19
N THR A 771 77.45 36.22 26.11
CA THR A 771 78.57 37.05 25.62
C THR A 771 78.89 38.23 26.55
N SER A 772 77.88 38.79 27.22
CA SER A 772 78.05 39.86 28.22
C SER A 772 78.34 39.34 29.64
N LEU A 773 78.03 38.06 29.93
CA LEU A 773 78.12 37.45 31.26
C LEU A 773 79.49 37.61 31.93
N ARG A 774 80.56 37.40 31.16
CA ARG A 774 81.94 37.46 31.68
C ARG A 774 82.29 38.89 32.09
N ASP A 775 81.97 39.84 31.22
CA ASP A 775 82.29 41.26 31.40
C ASP A 775 81.38 41.93 32.42
N ASP A 776 80.17 41.40 32.66
CA ASP A 776 79.24 41.89 33.68
C ASP A 776 79.57 41.35 35.08
N ILE A 777 79.90 40.05 35.20
CA ILE A 777 80.22 39.42 36.49
C ILE A 777 81.58 39.89 37.01
N PHE A 778 82.59 40.01 36.14
CA PHE A 778 83.94 40.41 36.56
C PHE A 778 84.20 41.92 36.50
N ARG A 779 83.23 42.75 36.05
CA ARG A 779 83.42 44.22 35.88
C ARG A 779 83.93 44.92 37.13
N ASP A 780 83.23 44.68 38.23
CA ASP A 780 83.46 45.37 39.50
C ASP A 780 84.65 44.75 40.24
N PHE A 781 84.93 43.47 40.01
CA PHE A 781 86.10 42.79 40.57
C PHE A 781 87.41 43.16 39.87
N MET A 782 87.41 43.25 38.54
CA MET A 782 88.58 43.69 37.76
C MET A 782 88.94 45.15 38.09
N LYS A 783 87.93 46.02 38.30
CA LYS A 783 88.15 47.40 38.79
C LYS A 783 88.64 47.49 40.24
N LYS A 784 88.31 46.52 41.09
CA LYS A 784 88.62 46.52 42.53
C LYS A 784 89.98 45.89 42.87
N TYR A 785 90.48 44.94 42.07
CA TYR A 785 91.72 44.19 42.38
C TYR A 785 92.77 44.06 41.26
N ASN A 786 92.51 44.54 40.03
CA ASN A 786 93.54 44.71 39.00
C ASN A 786 94.24 43.39 38.52
N VAL A 787 93.47 42.37 38.09
CA VAL A 787 94.00 41.05 37.65
C VAL A 787 93.32 40.55 36.37
N GLU A 788 94.07 39.86 35.47
CA GLU A 788 93.67 39.58 34.06
C GLU A 788 93.16 38.15 33.72
N SER A 789 93.41 37.05 34.48
CA SER A 789 92.71 35.74 34.31
C SER A 789 93.08 34.67 35.38
N LEU A 790 92.23 33.66 35.63
CA LEU A 790 92.55 32.44 36.42
C LEU A 790 91.57 31.26 36.14
N ASN A 791 92.04 30.02 36.30
CA ASN A 791 91.37 28.75 35.94
C ASN A 791 91.30 27.77 37.15
N PRO A 792 90.34 26.82 37.21
CA PRO A 792 89.89 26.14 38.43
C PRO A 792 90.15 24.61 38.45
N GLN A 793 90.38 24.02 39.62
CA GLN A 793 90.15 22.58 39.84
C GLN A 793 90.07 22.20 41.33
N ASP A 794 89.30 21.14 41.57
CA ASP A 794 89.24 20.27 42.76
C ASP A 794 88.14 20.50 43.82
N TYR A 795 86.93 20.07 43.42
CA TYR A 795 86.08 18.99 43.97
C TYR A 795 85.78 18.85 45.49
N LEU A 796 84.49 19.06 45.79
CA LEU A 796 83.45 18.14 46.35
C LEU A 796 83.33 17.76 47.85
N SER A 797 82.04 17.81 48.26
CA SER A 797 81.24 17.02 49.24
C SER A 797 81.14 17.55 50.69
N THR A 798 79.99 18.06 51.23
CA THR A 798 78.57 17.63 51.47
C THR A 798 78.37 16.81 52.77
N ALA A 799 77.32 16.91 53.62
CA ALA A 799 76.09 17.73 53.85
C ALA A 799 75.51 17.33 55.26
N PRO A 800 74.48 18.00 55.87
CA PRO A 800 73.07 17.52 55.75
C PRO A 800 71.87 18.52 56.00
N ASP A 801 70.68 18.07 55.55
CA ASP A 801 69.25 18.19 56.01
C ASP A 801 68.41 19.50 56.10
N VAL A 802 67.36 19.60 55.24
CA VAL A 802 66.08 20.35 55.48
C VAL A 802 64.86 19.67 54.82
N SER A 803 64.04 18.96 55.60
CA SER A 803 62.86 18.17 55.14
C SER A 803 61.48 18.81 55.45
N LYS A 804 61.40 19.88 56.25
CA LYS A 804 60.13 20.32 56.85
C LYS A 804 59.24 21.25 56.01
N VAL A 805 59.77 21.91 54.97
CA VAL A 805 59.03 22.95 54.21
C VAL A 805 58.21 22.39 53.04
N ILE A 806 58.65 21.27 52.45
CA ILE A 806 57.99 20.65 51.28
C ILE A 806 56.58 20.12 51.64
N HIS A 807 56.42 19.64 52.88
CA HIS A 807 55.19 18.98 53.32
C HIS A 807 54.00 19.94 53.50
N GLN A 808 54.24 21.24 53.74
CA GLN A 808 53.17 22.23 53.98
C GLN A 808 52.53 22.75 52.68
N LEU A 809 53.27 22.78 51.58
CA LEU A 809 52.75 23.25 50.30
C LEU A 809 51.99 22.16 49.53
N GLN A 810 52.34 20.89 49.72
CA GLN A 810 51.62 19.76 49.12
C GLN A 810 50.18 19.60 49.63
N SER A 811 49.88 19.96 50.89
CA SER A 811 48.51 19.82 51.43
C SER A 811 47.51 20.83 50.85
N LYS A 812 47.96 22.05 50.51
CA LYS A 812 47.11 23.10 49.92
C LYS A 812 46.67 22.78 48.49
N VAL A 813 47.54 22.14 47.70
CA VAL A 813 47.21 21.72 46.32
C VAL A 813 46.11 20.66 46.32
N ASN A 814 46.17 19.68 47.22
CA ASN A 814 45.18 18.61 47.30
C ASN A 814 43.76 19.12 47.65
N CYS A 815 43.63 20.14 48.51
CA CYS A 815 42.34 20.73 48.88
C CYS A 815 41.63 21.47 47.72
N LEU A 816 42.38 21.99 46.75
CA LEU A 816 41.81 22.67 45.58
C LEU A 816 41.30 21.67 44.53
N TYR A 817 41.92 20.50 44.40
CA TYR A 817 41.43 19.41 43.55
C TYR A 817 40.08 18.87 44.04
N GLU A 818 39.91 18.67 45.36
CA GLU A 818 38.63 18.21 45.94
C GLU A 818 37.46 19.18 45.67
N LYS A 819 37.71 20.50 45.67
CA LYS A 819 36.68 21.50 45.35
C LYS A 819 36.27 21.48 43.87
N LYS A 820 37.20 21.18 42.96
CA LYS A 820 36.93 21.08 41.52
C LYS A 820 36.03 19.87 41.21
N ASP A 821 36.31 18.72 41.81
CA ASP A 821 35.57 17.49 41.57
C ASP A 821 34.11 17.54 42.08
N SER A 822 33.77 18.51 42.94
CA SER A 822 32.42 18.74 43.44
C SER A 822 31.47 19.46 42.46
N ILE A 823 31.96 20.00 41.33
CA ILE A 823 31.16 20.77 40.37
C ILE A 823 30.44 19.82 39.39
N LYS A 824 29.13 19.63 39.57
CA LYS A 824 28.29 18.74 38.75
C LYS A 824 27.89 19.34 37.40
N ILE A 825 28.79 19.31 36.41
CA ILE A 825 28.52 19.76 35.02
C ILE A 825 27.71 18.72 34.22
N SER A 826 27.95 17.42 34.46
CA SER A 826 27.34 16.31 33.70
C SER A 826 25.80 16.27 33.74
N GLY A 827 25.20 16.66 34.87
CA GLY A 827 23.75 16.63 35.04
C GLY A 827 22.97 17.66 34.20
N TYR A 828 23.59 18.80 33.84
CA TYR A 828 22.98 19.78 32.95
C TYR A 828 23.21 19.44 31.47
N SER A 829 24.36 18.83 31.12
CA SER A 829 24.61 18.36 29.75
C SER A 829 23.69 17.22 29.34
N GLU A 830 23.37 16.29 30.24
CA GLU A 830 22.39 15.22 29.96
C GLU A 830 20.96 15.75 29.80
N ARG A 831 20.57 16.75 30.60
CA ARG A 831 19.24 17.38 30.46
C ARG A 831 19.12 18.19 29.17
N LEU A 832 20.21 18.82 28.72
CA LEU A 832 20.28 19.52 27.44
C LEU A 832 20.17 18.56 26.26
N SER A 833 20.85 17.40 26.31
CA SER A 833 20.78 16.42 25.22
C SER A 833 19.38 15.79 25.08
N ILE A 834 18.72 15.46 26.20
CA ILE A 834 17.34 14.96 26.18
C ILE A 834 16.38 16.01 25.60
N LEU A 835 16.50 17.27 26.04
CA LEU A 835 15.66 18.36 25.55
C LEU A 835 15.91 18.68 24.06
N GLU A 836 17.14 18.54 23.58
CA GLU A 836 17.51 18.70 22.17
C GLU A 836 16.88 17.63 21.27
N ILE A 837 16.88 16.37 21.73
CA ILE A 837 16.22 15.27 21.01
C ILE A 837 14.70 15.47 20.96
N GLU A 838 14.08 15.88 22.07
CA GLU A 838 12.64 16.17 22.13
C GLU A 838 12.25 17.37 21.24
N LEU A 839 13.07 18.43 21.24
CA LEU A 839 12.86 19.59 20.36
C LEU A 839 12.98 19.20 18.89
N GLU A 840 13.99 18.39 18.52
CA GLU A 840 14.17 17.93 17.14
C GLU A 840 12.97 17.10 16.65
N GLY A 841 12.48 16.19 17.48
CA GLY A 841 11.29 15.38 17.17
C GLY A 841 10.04 16.23 16.92
N VAL A 842 9.74 17.17 17.81
CA VAL A 842 8.55 18.03 17.69
C VAL A 842 8.71 19.07 16.57
N THR A 843 9.93 19.52 16.25
CA THR A 843 10.16 20.37 15.07
C THR A 843 9.82 19.67 13.76
N LYS A 844 10.20 18.39 13.61
CA LYS A 844 9.81 17.57 12.45
C LYS A 844 8.29 17.38 12.37
N GLU A 845 7.62 17.14 13.49
CA GLU A 845 6.15 17.08 13.53
C GLU A 845 5.49 18.40 13.09
N VAL A 846 6.05 19.55 13.50
CA VAL A 846 5.56 20.87 13.08
C VAL A 846 5.79 21.11 11.60
N GLU A 847 6.95 20.73 11.05
CA GLU A 847 7.22 20.80 9.61
C GLU A 847 6.20 19.99 8.80
N ASP A 848 5.95 18.75 9.20
CA ASP A 848 4.95 17.88 8.56
C ASP A 848 3.53 18.48 8.61
N LEU A 849 3.14 19.03 9.77
CA LEU A 849 1.85 19.72 9.91
C LEU A 849 1.78 21.00 9.08
N THR A 850 2.89 21.73 8.93
CA THR A 850 2.95 22.93 8.06
C THR A 850 2.87 22.59 6.58
N ASN A 851 3.45 21.47 6.15
CA ASN A 851 3.34 21.01 4.77
C ASN A 851 1.91 20.55 4.46
N LYS A 852 1.28 19.78 5.35
CA LYS A 852 -0.13 19.36 5.22
C LYS A 852 -1.11 20.54 5.22
N THR A 853 -0.87 21.57 6.03
CA THR A 853 -1.71 22.78 6.02
C THR A 853 -1.54 23.58 4.73
N LYS A 854 -0.33 23.68 4.16
CA LYS A 854 -0.10 24.28 2.84
C LYS A 854 -0.81 23.52 1.72
N GLU A 855 -0.70 22.19 1.69
CA GLU A 855 -1.39 21.34 0.71
C GLU A 855 -2.93 21.49 0.79
N LEU A 856 -3.48 21.49 2.01
CA LEU A 856 -4.90 21.73 2.26
C LEU A 856 -5.33 23.15 1.84
N SER A 857 -4.49 24.16 2.05
CA SER A 857 -4.79 25.55 1.64
C SER A 857 -4.80 25.70 0.11
N ASN A 858 -3.86 25.06 -0.60
CA ASN A 858 -3.81 25.09 -2.06
C ASN A 858 -5.01 24.38 -2.68
N SER A 859 -5.42 23.26 -2.10
CA SER A 859 -6.60 22.52 -2.55
C SER A 859 -7.93 23.20 -2.17
N LEU A 860 -7.96 24.02 -1.12
CA LEU A 860 -9.10 24.91 -0.85
C LEU A 860 -9.23 26.01 -1.90
N ALA A 861 -8.11 26.63 -2.31
CA ALA A 861 -8.12 27.67 -3.34
C ALA A 861 -8.63 27.15 -4.70
N THR A 862 -8.31 25.90 -5.08
CA THR A 862 -8.83 25.30 -6.31
C THR A 862 -10.32 24.98 -6.25
N VAL A 863 -10.83 24.57 -5.09
CA VAL A 863 -12.27 24.35 -4.90
C VAL A 863 -13.03 25.68 -4.89
N GLU A 864 -12.43 26.75 -4.33
CA GLU A 864 -13.00 28.10 -4.30
C GLU A 864 -13.12 28.71 -5.70
N THR A 865 -12.10 28.55 -6.55
CA THR A 865 -12.21 28.98 -7.96
C THR A 865 -13.27 28.19 -8.72
N GLY A 866 -13.40 26.88 -8.44
CA GLY A 866 -14.50 26.06 -8.96
C GLY A 866 -15.88 26.59 -8.57
N ILE A 867 -16.08 26.98 -7.31
CA ILE A 867 -17.32 27.58 -6.81
C ILE A 867 -17.64 28.88 -7.58
N SER A 868 -16.65 29.77 -7.75
CA SER A 868 -16.82 31.03 -8.49
C SER A 868 -17.22 30.79 -9.96
N ASN A 869 -16.60 29.82 -10.64
CA ASN A 869 -16.90 29.49 -12.03
C ASN A 869 -18.35 28.99 -12.22
N TYR A 870 -18.85 28.16 -11.29
CA TYR A 870 -20.23 27.69 -11.33
C TYR A 870 -21.23 28.82 -11.02
N GLU A 871 -20.90 29.74 -10.12
CA GLU A 871 -21.74 30.92 -9.84
C GLU A 871 -21.86 31.87 -11.05
N GLU A 872 -20.76 32.09 -11.77
CA GLU A 872 -20.79 32.86 -13.02
C GLU A 872 -21.59 32.17 -14.13
N SER A 873 -21.44 30.85 -14.25
CA SER A 873 -22.18 30.06 -15.25
C SER A 873 -23.69 30.09 -14.99
N ILE A 874 -24.11 29.98 -13.72
CA ILE A 874 -25.53 30.11 -13.34
C ILE A 874 -26.07 31.52 -13.65
N LYS A 875 -25.28 32.59 -13.44
CA LYS A 875 -25.68 33.96 -13.80
C LYS A 875 -25.83 34.14 -15.31
N LYS A 876 -24.98 33.50 -16.11
CA LYS A 876 -25.08 33.51 -17.59
C LYS A 876 -26.36 32.80 -18.04
N ASP A 877 -26.61 31.59 -17.53
CA ASP A 877 -27.83 30.82 -17.82
C ASP A 877 -29.10 31.61 -17.44
N ASP A 878 -29.09 32.34 -16.31
CA ASP A 878 -30.22 33.17 -15.87
C ASP A 878 -30.49 34.37 -16.79
N ASN A 879 -29.46 34.98 -17.36
CA ASN A 879 -29.62 36.07 -18.32
C ASN A 879 -30.14 35.55 -19.67
N GLU A 880 -29.65 34.41 -20.14
CA GLU A 880 -30.14 33.78 -21.38
C GLU A 880 -31.61 33.33 -21.25
N LEU A 881 -32.00 32.75 -20.12
CA LEU A 881 -33.39 32.37 -19.85
C LEU A 881 -34.35 33.58 -19.90
N LYS A 882 -33.92 34.75 -19.41
CA LYS A 882 -34.73 35.98 -19.51
C LYS A 882 -34.95 36.42 -20.95
N ILE A 883 -33.92 36.29 -21.79
CA ILE A 883 -33.98 36.67 -23.20
C ILE A 883 -34.92 35.70 -23.95
N ILE A 884 -34.77 34.40 -23.75
CA ILE A 884 -35.57 33.37 -24.42
C ILE A 884 -37.04 33.47 -24.02
N ASN A 885 -37.35 33.69 -22.74
CA ASN A 885 -38.74 33.85 -22.28
C ASN A 885 -39.45 35.05 -22.94
N LYS A 886 -38.72 36.11 -23.27
CA LYS A 886 -39.27 37.23 -24.03
C LYS A 886 -39.57 36.81 -25.48
N SER A 887 -38.63 36.14 -26.14
CA SER A 887 -38.78 35.63 -27.50
C SER A 887 -39.91 34.60 -27.65
N VAL A 888 -40.09 33.72 -26.66
CA VAL A 888 -41.19 32.72 -26.63
C VAL A 888 -42.56 33.39 -26.62
N ASN A 889 -42.72 34.49 -25.86
CA ASN A 889 -43.98 35.23 -25.80
C ASN A 889 -44.27 35.97 -27.11
N ASP A 890 -43.26 36.55 -27.74
CA ASP A 890 -43.40 37.25 -29.02
C ASP A 890 -43.82 36.28 -30.14
N VAL A 891 -43.21 35.10 -30.23
CA VAL A 891 -43.54 34.08 -31.24
C VAL A 891 -44.94 33.49 -31.03
N LYS A 892 -45.39 33.31 -29.78
CA LYS A 892 -46.77 32.85 -29.49
C LYS A 892 -47.82 33.82 -30.02
N SER A 893 -47.60 35.13 -29.84
CA SER A 893 -48.53 36.16 -30.34
C SER A 893 -48.65 36.16 -31.87
N GLN A 894 -47.55 35.92 -32.59
CA GLN A 894 -47.54 35.84 -34.05
C GLN A 894 -48.23 34.56 -34.57
N LEU A 895 -48.11 33.45 -33.84
CA LEU A 895 -48.74 32.18 -34.18
C LEU A 895 -50.25 32.23 -34.13
N ASP A 896 -50.84 32.99 -33.20
CA ASP A 896 -52.29 33.10 -33.07
C ASP A 896 -52.91 33.93 -34.21
N ILE A 897 -52.19 34.94 -34.71
CA ILE A 897 -52.61 35.73 -35.88
C ILE A 897 -52.58 34.87 -37.15
N LEU A 898 -51.50 34.11 -37.37
CA LEU A 898 -51.33 33.27 -38.58
C LEU A 898 -52.36 32.14 -38.69
N LYS A 899 -52.81 31.57 -37.56
CA LYS A 899 -53.83 30.50 -37.55
C LYS A 899 -55.21 31.00 -38.01
N GLY A 900 -55.55 32.26 -37.72
CA GLY A 900 -56.81 32.87 -38.16
C GLY A 900 -56.92 32.94 -39.68
N ASP A 901 -55.91 33.51 -40.33
CA ASP A 901 -55.90 33.74 -41.79
C ASP A 901 -55.84 32.45 -42.63
N SER A 902 -55.26 31.38 -42.09
CA SER A 902 -55.12 30.09 -42.80
C SER A 902 -56.42 29.26 -42.85
N ALA A 903 -57.34 29.45 -41.91
CA ALA A 903 -58.52 28.60 -41.78
C ALA A 903 -59.50 28.78 -42.96
N GLU A 904 -59.67 30.01 -43.44
CA GLU A 904 -60.60 30.33 -44.54
C GLU A 904 -60.08 29.84 -45.91
N THR A 905 -58.76 29.83 -46.12
CA THR A 905 -58.13 29.43 -47.39
C THR A 905 -58.02 27.92 -47.56
N ILE A 906 -57.84 27.17 -46.48
CA ILE A 906 -57.74 25.70 -46.52
C ILE A 906 -59.10 25.03 -46.86
N GLN A 907 -60.21 25.69 -46.52
CA GLN A 907 -61.55 25.13 -46.72
C GLN A 907 -61.93 25.00 -48.21
N SER A 908 -61.46 25.92 -49.07
CA SER A 908 -61.76 25.91 -50.50
C SER A 908 -60.90 24.90 -51.30
N LEU A 909 -59.63 24.72 -50.93
CA LEU A 909 -58.70 23.79 -51.59
C LEU A 909 -59.03 22.31 -51.31
N ASN A 910 -59.58 22.01 -50.13
CA ASN A 910 -60.00 20.65 -49.76
C ASN A 910 -61.09 20.07 -50.68
N PHE A 911 -61.93 20.91 -51.28
CA PHE A 911 -62.96 20.46 -52.22
C PHE A 911 -62.38 19.92 -53.53
N GLN A 912 -61.24 20.45 -53.99
CA GLN A 912 -60.57 20.03 -55.24
C GLN A 912 -59.78 18.71 -55.06
N ILE A 913 -59.21 18.47 -53.87
CA ILE A 913 -58.44 17.26 -53.55
C ILE A 913 -59.31 15.99 -53.60
N ILE A 914 -60.59 16.09 -53.23
CA ILE A 914 -61.53 14.96 -53.19
C ILE A 914 -61.73 14.34 -54.57
N ASP A 915 -61.74 15.16 -55.64
CA ASP A 915 -61.99 14.69 -57.00
C ASP A 915 -60.77 13.97 -57.61
N LEU A 916 -59.56 14.46 -57.32
CA LEU A 916 -58.31 13.86 -57.77
C LEU A 916 -58.01 12.51 -57.08
N LYS A 917 -58.40 12.34 -55.80
CA LYS A 917 -58.25 11.06 -55.06
C LYS A 917 -59.05 9.92 -55.67
N LYS A 918 -60.20 10.20 -56.32
CA LYS A 918 -60.99 9.17 -57.02
C LYS A 918 -60.24 8.54 -58.19
N LYS A 919 -59.50 9.33 -58.98
CA LYS A 919 -58.73 8.82 -60.13
C LYS A 919 -57.57 7.90 -59.72
N ILE A 920 -56.89 8.20 -58.61
CA ILE A 920 -55.78 7.39 -58.06
C ILE A 920 -56.27 5.99 -57.65
N SER A 921 -57.46 5.90 -57.05
CA SER A 921 -58.02 4.62 -56.58
C SER A 921 -58.25 3.59 -57.71
N THR A 922 -58.43 4.06 -58.94
CA THR A 922 -58.62 3.22 -60.13
C THR A 922 -57.31 2.56 -60.58
N ASN A 923 -56.18 3.28 -60.58
CA ASN A 923 -54.89 2.76 -61.02
C ASN A 923 -54.26 1.78 -60.01
N VAL A 924 -54.52 1.97 -58.72
CA VAL A 924 -54.04 1.06 -57.64
C VAL A 924 -54.66 -0.34 -57.77
N ARG A 925 -55.86 -0.46 -58.35
CA ARG A 925 -56.54 -1.76 -58.51
C ARG A 925 -55.89 -2.67 -59.57
N GLU A 926 -55.23 -2.14 -60.60
CA GLU A 926 -54.62 -2.93 -61.68
C GLU A 926 -53.32 -3.66 -61.26
N TYR A 927 -52.61 -3.20 -60.23
CA TYR A 927 -51.29 -3.74 -59.81
C TYR A 927 -51.30 -4.39 -58.42
N SER A 928 -52.46 -4.88 -57.97
CA SER A 928 -52.72 -5.36 -56.61
C SER A 928 -51.88 -6.55 -56.09
N TYR A 929 -51.05 -7.17 -56.93
CA TYR A 929 -50.12 -8.25 -56.55
C TYR A 929 -48.73 -7.75 -56.12
N ILE A 930 -48.41 -6.48 -56.41
CA ILE A 930 -47.25 -5.80 -55.86
C ILE A 930 -47.75 -5.16 -54.56
N ASN A 931 -47.34 -5.69 -53.41
CA ASN A 931 -47.62 -5.08 -52.11
C ASN A 931 -46.80 -3.79 -51.99
N VAL A 932 -47.24 -2.75 -52.67
CA VAL A 932 -46.75 -1.41 -52.42
C VAL A 932 -47.45 -0.94 -51.17
N ASP A 933 -46.68 -0.74 -50.10
CA ASP A 933 -47.16 -0.08 -48.89
C ASP A 933 -47.90 1.20 -49.29
N GLU A 934 -49.11 1.39 -48.76
CA GLU A 934 -49.95 2.58 -48.96
C GLU A 934 -49.24 3.90 -48.55
N ASN A 935 -48.03 3.81 -47.96
CA ASN A 935 -47.14 4.89 -47.55
C ASN A 935 -46.10 5.34 -48.62
N PHE A 936 -46.11 4.80 -49.85
CA PHE A 936 -45.19 5.30 -50.89
C PHE A 936 -45.60 6.70 -51.39
N SER A 937 -45.00 7.74 -50.81
CA SER A 937 -45.18 9.13 -51.24
C SER A 937 -44.46 9.36 -52.58
N ILE A 938 -45.23 9.46 -53.64
CA ILE A 938 -44.79 9.84 -55.00
C ILE A 938 -44.07 11.20 -55.08
N GLU A 939 -44.04 12.00 -54.00
CA GLU A 939 -43.24 13.23 -53.92
C GLU A 939 -41.72 13.00 -53.84
N SER A 940 -41.26 11.80 -53.45
CA SER A 940 -39.84 11.42 -53.52
C SER A 940 -39.43 10.88 -54.91
N PHE A 941 -40.36 10.84 -55.87
CA PHE A 941 -40.10 10.40 -57.23
C PHE A 941 -39.34 11.49 -58.00
N ASN A 942 -38.07 11.63 -57.65
CA ASN A 942 -37.16 12.57 -58.27
C ASN A 942 -36.72 11.98 -59.61
N LYS A 943 -37.07 12.66 -60.71
CA LYS A 943 -36.50 12.41 -62.05
C LYS A 943 -34.96 12.40 -62.03
N SER A 944 -34.35 13.01 -61.00
CA SER A 944 -32.90 13.01 -60.76
C SER A 944 -32.35 11.70 -60.19
N TYR A 945 -33.13 10.94 -59.41
CA TYR A 945 -32.70 9.65 -58.82
C TYR A 945 -32.56 8.57 -59.90
N LEU A 946 -33.41 8.65 -60.92
CA LEU A 946 -33.33 7.89 -62.18
C LEU A 946 -32.04 8.13 -62.96
N ASN A 947 -31.56 9.38 -62.99
CA ASN A 947 -30.38 9.78 -63.75
C ASN A 947 -29.06 9.59 -62.98
N THR A 948 -29.09 9.48 -61.65
CA THR A 948 -27.86 9.44 -60.83
C THR A 948 -27.38 8.03 -60.50
N GLU A 949 -28.27 7.03 -60.37
CA GLU A 949 -27.87 5.62 -60.19
C GLU A 949 -27.98 4.76 -61.44
N TYR A 950 -28.81 5.15 -62.42
CA TYR A 950 -29.11 4.36 -63.63
C TYR A 950 -29.04 5.18 -64.93
N GLY A 951 -28.46 6.39 -64.88
CA GLY A 951 -28.37 7.33 -66.00
C GLY A 951 -27.61 6.81 -67.22
N GLU A 952 -26.73 5.83 -67.04
CA GLU A 952 -26.01 5.17 -68.15
C GLU A 952 -26.76 3.95 -68.73
N LEU A 953 -27.86 3.49 -68.12
CA LEU A 953 -28.64 2.32 -68.57
C LEU A 953 -29.79 2.68 -69.52
N PHE A 954 -29.83 3.93 -69.99
CA PHE A 954 -30.90 4.50 -70.81
C PHE A 954 -30.88 4.09 -72.30
N GLU A 955 -30.09 3.09 -72.69
CA GLU A 955 -30.14 2.51 -74.04
C GLU A 955 -30.69 1.07 -74.08
N GLU A 956 -30.88 0.40 -72.93
CA GLU A 956 -31.38 -0.99 -72.89
C GLU A 956 -32.77 -1.10 -72.24
N SER A 957 -33.57 -2.07 -72.71
CA SER A 957 -34.95 -2.23 -72.27
C SER A 957 -35.03 -2.63 -70.79
N LEU A 958 -35.94 -2.00 -70.03
CA LEU A 958 -36.14 -2.24 -68.58
C LEU A 958 -36.39 -3.73 -68.23
N ASP A 959 -36.82 -4.53 -69.21
CA ASP A 959 -37.08 -5.95 -69.06
C ASP A 959 -35.80 -6.84 -69.15
N ASP A 960 -34.68 -6.32 -69.67
CA ASP A 960 -33.41 -7.06 -69.76
C ASP A 960 -32.56 -6.94 -68.48
N LEU A 961 -32.57 -5.77 -67.82
CA LEU A 961 -31.96 -5.59 -66.49
C LEU A 961 -32.56 -6.53 -65.44
N LEU A 962 -33.87 -6.76 -65.52
CA LEU A 962 -34.60 -7.60 -64.57
C LEU A 962 -34.15 -9.08 -64.67
N LYS A 963 -33.67 -9.52 -65.83
CA LYS A 963 -33.10 -10.87 -66.04
C LYS A 963 -31.69 -11.00 -65.46
N GLU A 964 -30.85 -9.97 -65.54
CA GLU A 964 -29.48 -10.00 -65.01
C GLU A 964 -29.45 -10.12 -63.48
N VAL A 965 -30.29 -9.33 -62.80
CA VAL A 965 -30.41 -9.35 -61.33
C VAL A 965 -30.87 -10.74 -60.83
N LEU A 966 -31.76 -11.38 -61.57
CA LEU A 966 -32.26 -12.73 -61.28
C LEU A 966 -31.18 -13.82 -61.43
N ASN A 967 -30.21 -13.61 -62.32
CA ASN A 967 -29.06 -14.50 -62.49
C ASN A 967 -27.99 -14.31 -61.40
N ALA A 968 -27.81 -13.08 -60.91
CA ALA A 968 -26.89 -12.77 -59.80
C ALA A 968 -27.39 -13.35 -58.45
N GLU A 969 -28.70 -13.25 -58.18
CA GLU A 969 -29.36 -13.85 -56.99
C GLU A 969 -29.10 -15.38 -56.92
N LYS A 970 -29.25 -16.08 -58.06
CA LYS A 970 -28.98 -17.53 -58.15
C LYS A 970 -27.52 -17.91 -57.91
N ARG A 971 -26.55 -17.03 -58.19
CA ARG A 971 -25.11 -17.29 -57.94
C ARG A 971 -24.76 -17.16 -56.46
N LEU A 972 -25.29 -16.14 -55.78
CA LEU A 972 -25.05 -15.91 -54.35
C LEU A 972 -25.68 -17.02 -53.48
N VAL A 973 -26.90 -17.45 -53.79
CA VAL A 973 -27.55 -18.57 -53.08
C VAL A 973 -26.73 -19.87 -53.20
N LYS A 974 -26.09 -20.11 -54.34
CA LYS A 974 -25.18 -21.26 -54.55
C LYS A 974 -23.83 -21.13 -53.81
N ALA A 975 -23.39 -19.92 -53.49
CA ALA A 975 -22.15 -19.69 -52.75
C ALA A 975 -22.38 -19.88 -51.23
N ILE A 976 -23.52 -19.43 -50.73
CA ILE A 976 -23.93 -19.59 -49.31
C ILE A 976 -24.15 -21.07 -48.97
N THR A 977 -24.77 -21.85 -49.86
CA THR A 977 -24.97 -23.30 -49.64
C THR A 977 -23.69 -24.13 -49.67
N LYS A 978 -22.57 -23.59 -50.17
CA LYS A 978 -21.24 -24.24 -50.11
C LYS A 978 -20.50 -23.98 -48.79
N LEU A 979 -20.89 -22.97 -48.02
CA LEU A 979 -20.28 -22.63 -46.73
C LEU A 979 -21.03 -23.33 -45.59
N ASP A 980 -20.62 -24.57 -45.30
CA ASP A 980 -21.28 -25.43 -44.32
C ASP A 980 -20.85 -25.12 -42.87
N PHE A 981 -21.23 -23.94 -42.36
CA PHE A 981 -21.05 -23.56 -40.95
C PHE A 981 -22.24 -24.06 -40.11
N SER A 982 -22.15 -25.35 -39.73
CA SER A 982 -23.18 -26.05 -38.95
C SER A 982 -23.27 -25.57 -37.49
N THR A 983 -24.39 -25.87 -36.83
CA THR A 983 -24.64 -25.57 -35.40
C THR A 983 -23.57 -26.17 -34.48
N ALA A 984 -22.94 -27.28 -34.88
CA ALA A 984 -21.86 -27.92 -34.12
C ALA A 984 -20.58 -27.06 -34.04
N HIS A 985 -20.25 -26.33 -35.11
CA HIS A 985 -19.08 -25.44 -35.12
C HIS A 985 -19.26 -24.23 -34.20
N LYS A 986 -20.50 -23.72 -34.04
CA LYS A 986 -20.81 -22.66 -33.06
C LYS A 986 -20.59 -23.12 -31.62
N ILE A 987 -21.07 -24.32 -31.27
CA ILE A 987 -20.89 -24.90 -29.92
C ILE A 987 -19.40 -25.14 -29.65
N GLN A 988 -18.66 -25.63 -30.64
CA GLN A 988 -17.22 -25.86 -30.51
C GLN A 988 -16.45 -24.55 -30.28
N PHE A 989 -16.83 -23.46 -30.95
CA PHE A 989 -16.24 -22.13 -30.74
C PHE A 989 -16.47 -21.61 -29.31
N GLU A 990 -17.68 -21.72 -28.77
CA GLU A 990 -17.99 -21.27 -27.41
C GLU A 990 -17.22 -22.07 -26.33
N LEU A 991 -17.11 -23.40 -26.50
CA LEU A 991 -16.36 -24.26 -25.59
C LEU A 991 -14.86 -23.94 -25.59
N LEU A 992 -14.27 -23.73 -26.78
CA LEU A 992 -12.86 -23.34 -26.91
C LEU A 992 -12.59 -21.97 -26.28
N LYS A 993 -13.49 -21.00 -26.48
CA LYS A 993 -13.41 -19.66 -25.88
C LYS A 993 -13.44 -19.74 -24.35
N GLY A 994 -14.33 -20.56 -23.78
CA GLY A 994 -14.42 -20.75 -22.33
C GLY A 994 -13.16 -21.36 -21.72
N LYS A 995 -12.59 -22.39 -22.37
CA LYS A 995 -11.36 -23.06 -21.92
C LYS A 995 -10.13 -22.13 -21.94
N ILE A 996 -9.99 -21.28 -22.97
CA ILE A 996 -8.89 -20.31 -23.05
C ILE A 996 -9.01 -19.25 -21.94
N LEU A 997 -10.24 -18.76 -21.68
CA LEU A 997 -10.50 -17.80 -20.61
C LEU A 997 -10.19 -18.34 -19.21
N SER A 998 -10.54 -19.59 -18.91
CA SER A 998 -10.24 -20.20 -17.60
C SER A 998 -8.73 -20.34 -17.37
N LEU A 999 -7.98 -20.75 -18.41
CA LEU A 999 -6.52 -20.87 -18.34
C LEU A 999 -5.84 -19.51 -18.11
N ASP A 1000 -6.31 -18.43 -18.76
CA ASP A 1000 -5.77 -17.09 -18.54
C ASP A 1000 -6.03 -16.57 -17.12
N ASN A 1001 -7.19 -16.90 -16.52
CA ASN A 1001 -7.51 -16.56 -15.14
C ASN A 1001 -6.59 -17.30 -14.15
N GLU A 1002 -6.39 -18.62 -14.31
CA GLU A 1002 -5.49 -19.40 -13.45
C GLU A 1002 -4.03 -18.89 -13.51
N ILE A 1003 -3.56 -18.49 -14.70
CA ILE A 1003 -2.22 -17.90 -14.88
C ILE A 1003 -2.10 -16.58 -14.11
N ASN A 1004 -3.13 -15.72 -14.16
CA ASN A 1004 -3.14 -14.46 -13.44
C ASN A 1004 -3.15 -14.67 -11.92
N ASP A 1005 -3.95 -15.61 -11.41
CA ASP A 1005 -4.03 -15.91 -9.98
C ASP A 1005 -2.69 -16.40 -9.41
N ILE A 1006 -2.03 -17.34 -10.10
CA ILE A 1006 -0.71 -17.83 -9.69
C ILE A 1006 0.34 -16.72 -9.79
N LYS A 1007 0.26 -15.85 -10.81
CA LYS A 1007 1.16 -14.68 -10.93
C LYS A 1007 1.02 -13.73 -9.75
N VAL A 1008 -0.21 -13.46 -9.28
CA VAL A 1008 -0.46 -12.62 -8.10
C VAL A 1008 0.06 -13.28 -6.82
N LYS A 1009 -0.15 -14.59 -6.64
CA LYS A 1009 0.39 -15.32 -5.46
C LYS A 1009 1.91 -15.34 -5.46
N ARG A 1010 2.53 -15.61 -6.62
CA ARG A 1010 3.99 -15.60 -6.81
C ARG A 1010 4.60 -14.24 -6.48
N THR A 1011 4.02 -13.15 -6.99
CA THR A 1011 4.52 -11.79 -6.74
C THR A 1011 4.47 -11.43 -5.26
N LYS A 1012 3.36 -11.69 -4.57
CA LYS A 1012 3.24 -11.49 -3.11
C LYS A 1012 4.29 -12.30 -2.32
N CYS A 1013 4.45 -13.58 -2.65
CA CYS A 1013 5.46 -14.44 -2.02
C CYS A 1013 6.88 -13.92 -2.26
N THR A 1014 7.16 -13.41 -3.47
CA THR A 1014 8.46 -12.83 -3.83
C THR A 1014 8.77 -11.57 -3.03
N GLU A 1015 7.78 -10.70 -2.81
CA GLU A 1015 7.94 -9.49 -2.00
C GLU A 1015 8.20 -9.84 -0.52
N LEU A 1016 7.45 -10.78 0.05
CA LEU A 1016 7.67 -11.25 1.43
C LEU A 1016 9.04 -11.89 1.60
N PHE A 1017 9.44 -12.76 0.66
CA PHE A 1017 10.75 -13.39 0.65
C PHE A 1017 11.88 -12.33 0.59
N ARG A 1018 11.72 -11.30 -0.26
CA ARG A 1018 12.68 -10.18 -0.34
C ARG A 1018 12.77 -9.39 0.97
N LYS A 1019 11.65 -9.14 1.65
CA LYS A 1019 11.64 -8.43 2.95
C LYS A 1019 12.43 -9.20 4.00
N ILE A 1020 12.16 -10.50 4.15
CA ILE A 1020 12.87 -11.36 5.11
C ILE A 1020 14.38 -11.44 4.77
N LYS A 1021 14.73 -11.55 3.48
CA LYS A 1021 16.13 -11.56 3.03
C LYS A 1021 16.87 -10.27 3.42
N ILE A 1022 16.24 -9.10 3.24
CA ILE A 1022 16.83 -7.81 3.64
C ILE A 1022 16.96 -7.72 5.16
N GLU A 1023 15.94 -8.14 5.91
CA GLU A 1023 15.96 -8.11 7.38
C GLU A 1023 17.09 -9.00 7.94
N ARG A 1024 17.19 -10.23 7.44
CA ARG A 1024 18.23 -11.20 7.82
C ARG A 1024 19.64 -10.68 7.49
N LYS A 1025 19.82 -10.09 6.30
CA LYS A 1025 21.09 -9.46 5.90
C LYS A 1025 21.47 -8.30 6.84
N LYS A 1026 20.55 -7.37 7.09
CA LYS A 1026 20.80 -6.20 7.97
C LYS A 1026 21.20 -6.61 9.39
N LYS A 1027 20.50 -7.57 9.99
CA LYS A 1027 20.82 -8.08 11.34
C LYS A 1027 22.23 -8.67 11.39
N PHE A 1028 22.59 -9.47 10.39
CA PHE A 1028 23.92 -10.08 10.30
C PHE A 1028 25.04 -9.05 10.07
N GLU A 1029 24.87 -8.11 9.14
CA GLU A 1029 25.85 -7.05 8.84
C GLU A 1029 26.07 -6.12 10.04
N ASN A 1030 24.99 -5.70 10.70
CA ASN A 1030 25.07 -4.84 11.87
C ASN A 1030 25.86 -5.51 13.01
N LEU A 1031 25.64 -6.81 13.26
CA LEU A 1031 26.40 -7.54 14.28
C LEU A 1031 27.89 -7.59 13.92
N CYS A 1032 28.23 -7.97 12.69
CA CYS A 1032 29.62 -8.09 12.26
C CYS A 1032 30.36 -6.74 12.35
N ASN A 1033 29.73 -5.63 11.97
CA ASN A 1033 30.31 -4.30 12.06
C ASN A 1033 30.52 -3.88 13.53
N LEU A 1034 29.50 -4.06 14.36
CA LEU A 1034 29.58 -3.74 15.78
C LEU A 1034 30.65 -4.59 16.50
N LEU A 1035 30.75 -5.88 16.14
CA LEU A 1035 31.76 -6.78 16.69
C LEU A 1035 33.17 -6.36 16.27
N ASN A 1036 33.38 -5.93 15.03
CA ASN A 1036 34.66 -5.39 14.57
C ASN A 1036 35.07 -4.13 15.37
N GLU A 1037 34.14 -3.21 15.61
CA GLU A 1037 34.39 -2.00 16.41
C GLU A 1037 34.74 -2.34 17.86
N LYS A 1038 33.94 -3.20 18.50
CA LYS A 1038 34.17 -3.61 19.90
C LYS A 1038 35.45 -4.40 20.07
N MET A 1039 35.77 -5.28 19.13
CA MET A 1039 37.04 -6.01 19.13
C MET A 1039 38.23 -5.08 18.95
N LYS A 1040 38.13 -4.04 18.12
CA LYS A 1040 39.19 -3.04 17.97
C LYS A 1040 39.44 -2.27 19.28
N GLU A 1041 38.37 -1.86 19.95
CA GLU A 1041 38.44 -1.21 21.28
C GLU A 1041 39.08 -2.15 22.33
N PHE A 1042 38.67 -3.41 22.34
CA PHE A 1042 39.12 -4.40 23.31
C PHE A 1042 40.57 -4.81 23.10
N MET A 1043 40.99 -5.03 21.86
CA MET A 1043 42.39 -5.33 21.50
C MET A 1043 43.32 -4.18 21.86
N TYR A 1044 42.87 -2.93 21.68
CA TYR A 1044 43.63 -1.75 22.13
C TYR A 1044 43.79 -1.71 23.66
N LYS A 1045 42.71 -1.96 24.41
CA LYS A 1045 42.73 -2.01 25.88
C LYS A 1045 43.60 -3.16 26.43
N LEU A 1046 43.59 -4.33 25.78
CA LEU A 1046 44.37 -5.50 26.21
C LEU A 1046 45.88 -5.35 25.98
N PHE A 1047 46.28 -4.81 24.82
CA PHE A 1047 47.69 -4.83 24.41
C PHE A 1047 48.40 -3.47 24.48
N GLY A 1048 47.68 -2.38 24.80
CA GLY A 1048 48.24 -1.03 25.03
C GLY A 1048 49.02 -0.46 23.83
N SER A 1049 48.82 -1.01 22.63
CA SER A 1049 49.58 -0.69 21.41
C SER A 1049 48.64 -0.49 20.23
N LEU A 1050 48.97 0.46 19.35
CA LEU A 1050 48.20 0.81 18.15
C LEU A 1050 48.38 -0.19 16.99
N ASP A 1051 49.31 -1.13 17.11
CA ASP A 1051 49.69 -2.08 16.04
C ASP A 1051 48.78 -3.33 15.97
N CYS A 1052 47.66 -3.35 16.69
CA CYS A 1052 46.70 -4.46 16.68
C CYS A 1052 45.55 -4.18 15.72
N SER A 1053 45.20 -5.16 14.88
CA SER A 1053 44.03 -5.10 14.00
C SER A 1053 43.23 -6.39 14.08
N PHE A 1054 41.91 -6.28 14.02
CA PHE A 1054 40.98 -7.41 14.00
C PHE A 1054 39.90 -7.09 12.99
N TYR A 1055 39.62 -8.01 12.07
CA TYR A 1055 38.47 -7.87 11.17
C TYR A 1055 37.90 -9.22 10.77
N ILE A 1056 36.58 -9.24 10.68
CA ILE A 1056 35.80 -10.35 10.18
C ILE A 1056 35.64 -10.15 8.66
N GLN A 1057 36.15 -11.11 7.90
CA GLN A 1057 35.97 -11.16 6.45
C GLN A 1057 34.77 -12.06 6.13
N SER A 1058 33.66 -11.43 5.77
CA SER A 1058 32.52 -12.11 5.15
C SER A 1058 32.27 -11.47 3.78
N ASN A 1059 31.64 -12.20 2.86
CA ASN A 1059 31.29 -11.69 1.55
C ASN A 1059 30.06 -10.76 1.64
N MET A 1060 30.24 -9.57 2.24
CA MET A 1060 29.18 -8.58 2.48
C MET A 1060 28.58 -8.03 1.17
N SER A 1061 29.32 -8.14 0.06
CA SER A 1061 28.85 -7.83 -1.30
C SER A 1061 27.80 -8.83 -1.81
N SER A 1062 27.73 -10.04 -1.23
CA SER A 1062 26.69 -11.00 -1.55
C SER A 1062 25.31 -10.51 -1.09
N ALA A 1063 24.27 -10.91 -1.82
CA ALA A 1063 22.89 -10.68 -1.39
C ALA A 1063 22.52 -11.53 -0.15
N GLU A 1064 23.29 -12.57 0.15
CA GLU A 1064 23.06 -13.53 1.25
C GLU A 1064 24.39 -13.87 1.96
N PRO A 1065 24.98 -12.92 2.71
CA PRO A 1065 26.28 -13.11 3.36
C PRO A 1065 26.26 -14.21 4.44
N TYR A 1066 25.11 -14.39 5.08
CA TYR A 1066 24.84 -15.39 6.13
C TYR A 1066 24.82 -16.85 5.63
N LEU A 1067 24.84 -17.09 4.31
CA LEU A 1067 25.02 -18.45 3.74
C LEU A 1067 26.49 -18.73 3.36
N GLY A 1068 27.34 -17.71 3.40
CA GLY A 1068 28.75 -17.80 3.04
C GLY A 1068 29.64 -18.19 4.21
N GLU A 1069 30.87 -18.57 3.90
CA GLU A 1069 31.92 -18.83 4.88
C GLU A 1069 32.48 -17.50 5.42
N THR A 1070 32.54 -17.38 6.75
CA THR A 1070 33.08 -16.20 7.43
C THR A 1070 34.44 -16.52 8.02
N GLN A 1071 35.45 -15.72 7.66
CA GLN A 1071 36.82 -15.86 8.16
C GLN A 1071 37.18 -14.72 9.11
N ILE A 1072 38.07 -14.98 10.05
CA ILE A 1072 38.51 -14.01 11.05
C ILE A 1072 40.01 -13.83 10.95
N TYR A 1073 40.42 -12.56 10.80
CA TYR A 1073 41.83 -12.16 10.74
C TYR A 1073 42.18 -11.30 11.94
N CYS A 1074 43.36 -11.56 12.50
CA CYS A 1074 43.86 -10.86 13.67
C CYS A 1074 45.36 -10.59 13.54
N GLN A 1075 45.77 -9.38 13.93
CA GLN A 1075 47.15 -8.93 13.99
C GLN A 1075 47.52 -8.66 15.45
N MET A 1076 48.55 -9.37 15.92
CA MET A 1076 49.10 -9.20 17.27
C MET A 1076 50.21 -8.12 17.25
N PRO A 1077 50.53 -7.49 18.40
CA PRO A 1077 51.59 -6.48 18.48
C PRO A 1077 52.90 -7.01 17.90
N ARG A 1078 53.53 -6.22 17.02
CA ARG A 1078 54.81 -6.54 16.36
C ARG A 1078 54.78 -7.80 15.47
N LYS A 1079 53.58 -8.28 15.07
CA LYS A 1079 53.40 -9.42 14.15
C LYS A 1079 52.56 -9.02 12.94
N GLN A 1080 52.63 -9.83 11.88
CA GLN A 1080 51.81 -9.66 10.68
C GLN A 1080 50.38 -10.17 10.90
N LEU A 1081 49.44 -9.64 10.12
CA LEU A 1081 48.05 -10.08 10.07
C LEU A 1081 47.97 -11.55 9.63
N ARG A 1082 47.25 -12.38 10.38
CA ARG A 1082 47.07 -13.81 10.10
C ARG A 1082 45.64 -14.24 10.35
N GLU A 1083 45.25 -15.35 9.73
CA GLU A 1083 44.00 -16.03 10.06
C GLU A 1083 44.07 -16.58 11.50
N LEU A 1084 42.93 -16.59 12.19
CA LEU A 1084 42.79 -17.06 13.57
C LEU A 1084 43.39 -18.48 13.80
N SER A 1085 43.29 -19.34 12.78
CA SER A 1085 43.85 -20.71 12.75
C SER A 1085 45.38 -20.75 12.86
N GLN A 1086 46.09 -19.69 12.47
CA GLN A 1086 47.56 -19.63 12.36
C GLN A 1086 48.26 -18.94 13.56
N LEU A 1087 47.51 -18.51 14.56
CA LEU A 1087 48.05 -17.89 15.79
C LEU A 1087 48.65 -18.92 16.75
N SER A 1088 49.50 -18.48 17.69
CA SER A 1088 50.03 -19.36 18.74
C SER A 1088 48.95 -19.70 19.78
N THR A 1089 49.09 -20.82 20.49
CA THR A 1089 48.08 -21.32 21.43
C THR A 1089 47.72 -20.31 22.54
N GLY A 1090 48.68 -19.52 23.03
CA GLY A 1090 48.42 -18.47 24.02
C GLY A 1090 47.70 -17.24 23.45
N GLU A 1091 48.03 -16.84 22.22
CA GLU A 1091 47.37 -15.73 21.50
C GLU A 1091 45.94 -16.10 21.11
N LYS A 1092 45.74 -17.33 20.63
CA LYS A 1092 44.42 -17.89 20.32
C LYS A 1092 43.48 -17.79 21.51
N LYS A 1093 43.94 -18.18 22.70
CA LYS A 1093 43.11 -18.12 23.91
C LYS A 1093 42.70 -16.68 24.27
N LEU A 1094 43.63 -15.73 24.19
CA LEU A 1094 43.34 -14.32 24.47
C LEU A 1094 42.38 -13.72 23.44
N VAL A 1095 42.58 -13.99 22.16
CA VAL A 1095 41.70 -13.49 21.08
C VAL A 1095 40.31 -14.12 21.19
N SER A 1096 40.20 -15.42 21.51
CA SER A 1096 38.92 -16.08 21.76
C SER A 1096 38.19 -15.50 22.96
N LEU A 1097 38.88 -15.30 24.08
CA LEU A 1097 38.30 -14.69 25.27
C LEU A 1097 37.82 -13.25 24.99
N SER A 1098 38.60 -12.51 24.21
CA SER A 1098 38.25 -11.16 23.75
C SER A 1098 36.99 -11.18 22.89
N MET A 1099 36.90 -12.12 21.96
CA MET A 1099 35.75 -12.27 21.08
C MET A 1099 34.49 -12.67 21.84
N ILE A 1100 34.61 -13.58 22.82
CA ILE A 1100 33.50 -13.96 23.70
C ILE A 1100 32.99 -12.73 24.46
N LEU A 1101 33.90 -11.99 25.12
CA LEU A 1101 33.54 -10.80 25.88
C LEU A 1101 32.96 -9.68 24.99
N ALA A 1102 33.48 -9.48 23.77
CA ALA A 1102 32.95 -8.52 22.82
C ALA A 1102 31.54 -8.91 22.32
N CYS A 1103 31.31 -10.19 22.02
CA CYS A 1103 29.97 -10.70 21.70
C CYS A 1103 28.99 -10.47 22.86
N HIS A 1104 29.43 -10.64 24.11
CA HIS A 1104 28.59 -10.43 25.30
C HIS A 1104 28.30 -8.97 25.63
N GLN A 1105 29.11 -8.01 25.17
CA GLN A 1105 28.74 -6.59 25.24
C GLN A 1105 27.57 -6.25 24.31
N ILE A 1106 27.46 -6.94 23.18
CA ILE A 1106 26.39 -6.69 22.20
C ILE A 1106 25.07 -7.27 22.72
N LYS A 1107 25.12 -8.43 23.38
CA LYS A 1107 23.97 -9.08 23.99
C LYS A 1107 24.32 -9.54 25.40
N LEU A 1108 24.06 -8.67 26.36
CA LEU A 1108 24.42 -8.85 27.77
C LEU A 1108 23.57 -9.95 28.43
N PRO A 1109 24.17 -11.08 28.86
CA PRO A 1109 23.52 -11.99 29.78
C PRO A 1109 23.53 -11.40 31.21
N PRO A 1110 22.60 -11.81 32.09
CA PRO A 1110 22.57 -11.32 33.47
C PRO A 1110 23.81 -11.73 34.28
N PHE A 1111 24.44 -12.85 33.93
CA PHE A 1111 25.68 -13.33 34.54
C PHE A 1111 26.52 -14.13 33.52
N LEU A 1112 27.82 -14.29 33.81
CA LEU A 1112 28.78 -15.07 33.02
C LEU A 1112 29.63 -15.96 33.95
N ILE A 1113 29.91 -17.19 33.51
CA ILE A 1113 30.65 -18.19 34.28
C ILE A 1113 31.97 -18.53 33.57
N PHE A 1114 33.07 -18.42 34.31
CA PHE A 1114 34.40 -18.85 33.87
C PHE A 1114 34.85 -20.05 34.69
N ASP A 1115 35.02 -21.22 34.06
CA ASP A 1115 35.49 -22.46 34.72
C ASP A 1115 36.97 -22.71 34.37
N GLU A 1116 37.89 -22.42 35.29
CA GLU A 1116 39.34 -22.65 35.17
C GLU A 1116 40.01 -22.00 33.93
N VAL A 1117 39.55 -20.79 33.58
CA VAL A 1117 40.02 -20.04 32.39
C VAL A 1117 41.44 -19.46 32.56
N ASP A 1118 41.89 -19.37 33.80
CA ASP A 1118 43.23 -19.01 34.26
C ASP A 1118 44.29 -20.10 34.03
N ALA A 1119 43.88 -21.33 33.70
CA ALA A 1119 44.80 -22.44 33.45
C ALA A 1119 45.71 -22.17 32.23
N ASN A 1120 47.03 -22.16 32.49
CA ASN A 1120 48.10 -21.89 31.52
C ASN A 1120 48.18 -20.45 30.98
N MET A 1121 47.77 -19.46 31.78
CA MET A 1121 48.00 -18.03 31.53
C MET A 1121 49.18 -17.50 32.37
N ASP A 1122 50.09 -16.76 31.75
CA ASP A 1122 51.23 -16.14 32.44
C ASP A 1122 50.76 -14.99 33.38
N HIS A 1123 51.50 -14.72 34.47
CA HIS A 1123 51.13 -13.69 35.46
C HIS A 1123 50.90 -12.29 34.86
N GLU A 1124 51.62 -11.90 33.80
CA GLU A 1124 51.37 -10.64 33.10
C GLU A 1124 50.00 -10.62 32.41
N ARG A 1125 49.56 -11.76 31.84
CA ARG A 1125 48.28 -11.91 31.14
C ARG A 1125 47.10 -12.00 32.09
N LEU A 1126 47.29 -12.61 33.26
CA LEU A 1126 46.31 -12.69 34.34
C LEU A 1126 45.89 -11.30 34.85
N LYS A 1127 46.84 -10.36 34.95
CA LYS A 1127 46.54 -8.97 35.33
C LYS A 1127 45.56 -8.30 34.37
N TYR A 1128 45.67 -8.56 33.07
CA TYR A 1128 44.73 -8.02 32.07
C TYR A 1128 43.35 -8.66 32.16
N LEU A 1129 43.27 -9.98 32.37
CA LEU A 1129 42.01 -10.66 32.61
C LEU A 1129 41.27 -10.06 33.81
N VAL A 1130 41.98 -9.91 34.93
CA VAL A 1130 41.45 -9.32 36.16
C VAL A 1130 41.01 -7.86 35.95
N ALA A 1131 41.83 -7.03 35.30
CA ALA A 1131 41.48 -5.64 34.99
C ALA A 1131 40.25 -5.56 34.08
N THR A 1132 40.14 -6.47 33.12
CA THR A 1132 39.00 -6.57 32.20
C THR A 1132 37.74 -6.95 32.97
N LEU A 1133 37.77 -8.01 33.79
CA LEU A 1133 36.64 -8.44 34.62
C LEU A 1133 36.15 -7.32 35.54
N LYS A 1134 37.06 -6.55 36.14
CA LYS A 1134 36.72 -5.37 36.95
C LYS A 1134 36.05 -4.26 36.13
N SER A 1135 36.50 -4.04 34.90
CA SER A 1135 35.90 -3.01 34.04
C SER A 1135 34.46 -3.34 33.61
N PHE A 1136 34.12 -4.62 33.51
CA PHE A 1136 32.77 -5.09 33.13
C PHE A 1136 31.87 -5.43 34.32
N HIS A 1137 32.41 -5.37 35.53
CA HIS A 1137 31.72 -5.78 36.73
C HIS A 1137 30.44 -4.97 36.98
N HIS A 1138 30.33 -3.71 36.56
CA HIS A 1138 29.10 -2.94 36.76
C HIS A 1138 27.92 -3.42 35.90
N ASP A 1139 28.20 -4.03 34.74
CA ASP A 1139 27.18 -4.38 33.75
C ASP A 1139 26.77 -5.87 33.79
N VAL A 1140 27.71 -6.76 34.10
CA VAL A 1140 27.50 -8.23 34.15
C VAL A 1140 28.04 -8.81 35.43
N GLN A 1141 27.31 -9.77 36.01
CA GLN A 1141 27.75 -10.52 37.18
C GLN A 1141 28.68 -11.67 36.76
N PHE A 1142 29.84 -11.82 37.39
CA PHE A 1142 30.76 -12.91 37.07
C PHE A 1142 30.83 -13.95 38.19
N ILE A 1143 30.93 -15.22 37.79
CA ILE A 1143 31.20 -16.36 38.65
C ILE A 1143 32.43 -17.07 38.09
N VAL A 1144 33.53 -17.02 38.83
CA VAL A 1144 34.83 -17.54 38.38
C VAL A 1144 35.24 -18.72 39.25
N VAL A 1145 35.45 -19.89 38.64
CA VAL A 1145 36.13 -21.03 39.27
C VAL A 1145 37.60 -20.90 38.95
N SER A 1146 38.43 -20.72 39.97
CA SER A 1146 39.86 -20.45 39.81
C SER A 1146 40.65 -20.97 41.01
N HIS A 1147 41.90 -21.33 40.76
CA HIS A 1147 42.88 -21.71 41.79
C HIS A 1147 43.97 -20.64 41.99
N VAL A 1148 43.92 -19.55 41.21
CA VAL A 1148 44.94 -18.51 41.16
C VAL A 1148 44.57 -17.36 42.09
N GLU A 1149 45.46 -17.08 43.04
CA GLU A 1149 45.24 -16.10 44.11
C GLU A 1149 44.94 -14.70 43.57
N GLU A 1150 45.62 -14.29 42.51
CA GLU A 1150 45.44 -12.98 41.90
C GLU A 1150 44.04 -12.75 41.32
N VAL A 1151 43.30 -13.81 40.99
CA VAL A 1151 41.95 -13.73 40.43
C VAL A 1151 40.91 -13.62 41.54
N PHE A 1152 40.96 -14.51 42.54
CA PHE A 1152 39.95 -14.52 43.60
C PHE A 1152 40.17 -13.44 44.67
N ASN A 1153 41.37 -12.89 44.84
CA ASN A 1153 41.64 -11.72 45.71
C ASN A 1153 40.90 -10.45 45.26
N GLN A 1154 40.33 -10.44 44.05
CA GLN A 1154 39.62 -9.30 43.50
C GLN A 1154 38.09 -9.48 43.52
N CYS A 1155 37.61 -10.63 44.04
CA CYS A 1155 36.20 -10.96 44.14
C CYS A 1155 35.60 -10.45 45.44
N GLY A 1156 34.33 -10.01 45.40
CA GLY A 1156 33.60 -9.54 46.58
C GLY A 1156 33.12 -10.69 47.47
N MET A 1157 32.77 -11.83 46.87
CA MET A 1157 32.37 -13.04 47.59
C MET A 1157 33.19 -14.24 47.14
N ILE A 1158 33.65 -15.03 48.10
CA ILE A 1158 34.40 -16.28 47.87
C ILE A 1158 33.60 -17.46 48.43
N PHE A 1159 33.35 -18.45 47.58
CA PHE A 1159 32.66 -19.69 47.90
C PHE A 1159 33.66 -20.84 47.94
N GLY A 1160 34.01 -21.29 49.15
CA GLY A 1160 34.90 -22.42 49.37
C GLY A 1160 34.12 -23.74 49.37
N THR A 1161 34.52 -24.68 48.52
CA THR A 1161 33.96 -26.05 48.51
C THR A 1161 34.84 -26.99 49.32
N ILE A 1162 34.23 -27.70 50.26
CA ILE A 1162 34.90 -28.69 51.11
C ILE A 1162 34.30 -30.06 50.84
N ASP A 1163 35.18 -31.03 50.72
CA ASP A 1163 34.80 -32.41 50.53
C ASP A 1163 34.63 -33.14 51.86
N ASN A 1164 33.47 -33.76 52.08
CA ASN A 1164 33.15 -34.53 53.26
C ASN A 1164 32.72 -35.96 52.87
N LYS A 1165 33.01 -36.93 53.75
CA LYS A 1165 32.65 -38.34 53.53
C LYS A 1165 31.76 -38.84 54.65
N LYS A 1166 30.61 -39.41 54.29
CA LYS A 1166 29.71 -40.10 55.21
C LYS A 1166 29.10 -41.31 54.51
N ASP A 1167 29.20 -42.47 55.14
CA ASP A 1167 28.67 -43.74 54.62
C ASP A 1167 29.20 -44.10 53.21
N GLU A 1168 30.51 -43.95 52.98
CA GLU A 1168 31.21 -44.19 51.69
C GLU A 1168 30.77 -43.31 50.51
N ILE A 1169 29.78 -42.42 50.71
CA ILE A 1169 29.33 -41.44 49.72
C ILE A 1169 29.98 -40.09 50.00
N GLN A 1170 30.60 -39.52 48.97
CA GLN A 1170 31.21 -38.21 49.00
C GLN A 1170 30.14 -37.12 48.87
N PHE A 1171 30.13 -36.11 49.75
CA PHE A 1171 29.25 -34.96 49.64
C PHE A 1171 30.01 -33.64 49.85
N THR A 1172 29.57 -32.60 49.15
CA THR A 1172 30.21 -31.28 49.15
C THR A 1172 29.44 -30.31 50.05
N ASP A 1173 30.15 -29.66 50.97
CA ASP A 1173 29.67 -28.48 51.71
C ASP A 1173 30.27 -27.20 51.14
N ILE A 1174 29.54 -26.08 51.27
CA ILE A 1174 29.93 -24.77 50.75
C ILE A 1174 30.10 -23.80 51.93
N LEU A 1175 31.29 -23.22 52.06
CA LEU A 1175 31.58 -22.11 52.95
C LEU A 1175 31.55 -20.80 52.16
N ILE A 1176 31.09 -19.73 52.80
CA ILE A 1176 30.97 -18.40 52.20
C ILE A 1176 31.85 -17.45 53.00
N ILE A 1177 32.67 -16.67 52.30
CA ILE A 1177 33.49 -15.59 52.85
C ILE A 1177 33.15 -14.32 52.10
N ASP A 1178 32.77 -13.30 52.84
CA ASP A 1178 32.55 -11.94 52.34
C ASP A 1178 33.88 -11.17 52.42
N MET A 1179 34.38 -10.74 51.26
CA MET A 1179 35.63 -10.01 51.12
C MET A 1179 35.41 -8.49 51.05
N GLU A 1180 34.18 -7.99 50.92
CA GLU A 1180 33.90 -6.55 50.81
C GLU A 1180 34.18 -5.79 52.12
N GLY A 1181 34.34 -6.49 53.24
CA GLY A 1181 34.67 -5.94 54.56
C GLY A 1181 36.16 -5.94 54.94
N PHE A 1182 37.06 -6.39 54.05
CA PHE A 1182 38.51 -6.44 54.28
C PHE A 1182 39.22 -5.49 53.31
N ASP A 1183 39.82 -4.41 53.84
CA ASP A 1183 40.65 -3.44 53.07
C ASP A 1183 42.02 -4.01 52.68
#